data_AF-B5VLY2-F1
#
_entry.id   AF-B5VLY2-F1
#
_cell.length_a   1.000
_cell.length_b   1.000
_cell.length_c   1.000
_cell.angle_alpha   90.00
_cell.angle_beta   90.00
_cell.angle_gamma   90.00
#
_symmetry.space_group_name_H-M   'P 1'
#
loop_
_entity.id
_entity.type
_entity.pdbx_description
1 polymer ?
#
loop_
_entity_poly.entity_id
_entity_poly.type
_entity_poly.pdbx_seq_one_letter_code
_entity_poly.pdbx_strand_id
1 'polypeptide(L)'
;EISNGNTSSKTVVTLSEPVQGELKPTVILKLLKDNIIQMEMIENRTMDGKPVSLPLLYNFNPDNGFAPISEVMEDRNQRIKEMYWKLWIDEPFNLDFDPRDVIKGKDFEITAKEVYDFTHAVGNNCEDFVSRPDRTMLAPMDFAIVVGWRAIIKAIFPNTVDGDLLKLVHLSNGYKMIPGAKPLQVGDVVSTTAVIESVVNQPTGKIVDVVGTLSRNGKPVMEVTSSFFYRGNYTDFENTFQKTVEPVYQMHIKTSKDIAVLRSKEWFQLDDEDFDLLNKTLTFETETEVTFKNANIFSSVKCFGPIKVELPTKETVEIGIVDYEAGASHGNPVVDFLKRNGSTLEQKVNLENPIPIAVLDSYTPSTNEPYARVSGDLNPIHVSRHFASYANLPGTITHGMFSSASVRALIENWAADSVSSRVRGYTCQFVDMVLPNTALKTSIQHVGMINGRKLIKFETRNEDDVVVLTGEAEIEQPVTTFVFTGQGSQEQGMGMDLYKTSKAAQDVWNRADNHFKDTYGFSILDIVINNPVNLTIHFGGEKGKRIRENYSAMIFETIVDGKLKTEKIFKEINEHSTSYTFRSEKGLLSATQFTQPALTLMEKAAFEDLKSKGLIPADATFAGHSLGEYAALASLADVMSIESLVEVVFYRGMTMQVAVPRDELGRSNYGMIAINPGRVAASFSQEALQYVVERVGKRTGWLVEIVNYNVENQQYVAAGDLRALDTVTNVLNFIKLQKIDIIELQKSLSLEEVEGHLFEIIDEASKKSAVKPRPLKLERGFACIPLVGISVPFHST
;
A
#
# COMPACT_ATOMS: atom_id res chain seq x y z
N GLU A 1 -15.52 -19.57 -55.64
CA GLU A 1 -15.14 -20.03 -56.99
C GLU A 1 -15.01 -21.55 -56.99
N ILE A 2 -15.45 -22.24 -58.03
CA ILE A 2 -15.24 -23.68 -58.21
C ILE A 2 -14.49 -23.88 -59.52
N SER A 3 -13.29 -24.45 -59.46
CA SER A 3 -12.50 -24.82 -60.63
C SER A 3 -12.50 -26.34 -60.81
N ASN A 4 -12.47 -26.80 -62.06
CA ASN A 4 -12.50 -28.23 -62.42
C ASN A 4 -13.70 -29.02 -61.83
N GLY A 5 -14.87 -28.38 -61.73
CA GLY A 5 -16.05 -28.98 -61.06
C GLY A 5 -16.58 -30.28 -61.68
N ASN A 6 -16.29 -30.53 -62.96
CA ASN A 6 -16.74 -31.75 -63.65
C ASN A 6 -15.77 -32.94 -63.48
N THR A 7 -14.66 -32.76 -62.75
CA THR A 7 -13.64 -33.80 -62.52
C THR A 7 -13.23 -33.79 -61.05
N SER A 8 -13.89 -34.63 -60.23
CA SER A 8 -13.75 -34.65 -58.77
C SER A 8 -12.30 -34.73 -58.28
N SER A 9 -11.44 -35.51 -58.94
CA SER A 9 -10.03 -35.66 -58.59
C SER A 9 -9.19 -34.37 -58.70
N LYS A 10 -9.72 -33.35 -59.38
CA LYS A 10 -9.05 -32.05 -59.58
C LYS A 10 -9.89 -30.86 -59.11
N THR A 11 -11.09 -31.11 -58.57
CA THR A 11 -11.99 -30.04 -58.14
C THR A 11 -11.37 -29.27 -56.98
N VAL A 12 -11.34 -27.94 -57.11
CA VAL A 12 -10.93 -27.02 -56.04
C VAL A 12 -12.03 -26.00 -55.83
N VAL A 13 -12.50 -25.90 -54.58
CA VAL A 13 -13.48 -24.91 -54.16
C VAL A 13 -12.76 -23.86 -53.32
N THR A 14 -12.78 -22.61 -53.79
CA THR A 14 -12.14 -21.48 -53.11
C THR A 14 -13.22 -20.53 -52.61
N LEU A 15 -13.24 -20.30 -51.30
CA LEU A 15 -14.06 -19.27 -50.66
C LEU A 15 -13.21 -18.01 -50.47
N SER A 16 -13.78 -16.86 -50.85
CA SER A 16 -13.13 -15.56 -50.70
C SER A 16 -14.06 -14.60 -49.95
N GLU A 17 -13.50 -13.82 -49.04
CA GLU A 17 -14.23 -12.86 -48.20
C GLU A 17 -13.53 -11.49 -48.26
N PRO A 18 -14.25 -10.39 -47.98
CA PRO A 18 -13.64 -9.08 -47.82
C PRO A 18 -12.68 -9.08 -46.61
N VAL A 19 -11.42 -8.74 -46.85
CA VAL A 19 -10.37 -8.57 -45.85
C VAL A 19 -9.74 -7.21 -46.08
N GLN A 20 -9.99 -6.26 -45.16
CA GLN A 20 -9.50 -4.89 -45.25
C GLN A 20 -9.88 -4.18 -46.56
N GLY A 21 -11.12 -4.42 -47.02
CA GLY A 21 -11.70 -3.85 -48.24
C GLY A 21 -11.47 -4.66 -49.51
N GLU A 22 -10.39 -5.45 -49.58
CA GLU A 22 -10.09 -6.30 -50.74
C GLU A 22 -10.67 -7.71 -50.59
N LEU A 23 -11.15 -8.31 -51.68
CA LEU A 23 -11.63 -9.71 -51.67
C LEU A 23 -10.42 -10.66 -51.73
N LYS A 24 -10.20 -11.44 -50.67
CA LYS A 24 -9.07 -12.38 -50.55
C LYS A 24 -9.54 -13.81 -50.26
N PRO A 25 -8.80 -14.84 -50.69
CA PRO A 25 -9.12 -16.23 -50.36
C PRO A 25 -9.00 -16.46 -48.85
N THR A 26 -9.99 -17.15 -48.27
CA THR A 26 -10.04 -17.50 -46.84
C THR A 26 -10.17 -18.99 -46.59
N VAL A 27 -10.74 -19.76 -47.53
CA VAL A 27 -10.78 -21.23 -47.45
C VAL A 27 -10.54 -21.84 -48.82
N ILE A 28 -9.69 -22.86 -48.89
CA ILE A 28 -9.48 -23.68 -50.09
C ILE A 28 -9.76 -25.14 -49.75
N LEU A 29 -10.75 -25.74 -50.43
CA LEU A 29 -11.14 -27.14 -50.26
C LEU A 29 -10.74 -27.93 -51.51
N LYS A 30 -9.91 -28.95 -51.35
CA LYS A 30 -9.37 -29.79 -52.43
C LYS A 30 -9.01 -31.20 -51.95
N LEU A 31 -8.78 -32.12 -52.88
CA LEU A 31 -8.11 -33.40 -52.59
C LEU A 31 -6.58 -33.25 -52.64
N LEU A 32 -5.89 -33.87 -51.68
CA LEU A 32 -4.41 -33.98 -51.68
C LEU A 32 -3.94 -35.32 -52.25
N LYS A 33 -4.57 -36.41 -51.78
CA LYS A 33 -4.44 -37.78 -52.27
C LYS A 33 -5.86 -38.33 -52.48
N ASP A 34 -5.99 -39.48 -53.13
CA ASP A 34 -7.29 -40.02 -53.57
C ASP A 34 -8.37 -40.05 -52.48
N ASN A 35 -8.00 -40.25 -51.21
CA ASN A 35 -8.92 -40.33 -50.08
C ASN A 35 -8.65 -39.30 -48.96
N ILE A 36 -7.91 -38.21 -49.23
CA ILE A 36 -7.62 -37.16 -48.23
C ILE A 36 -8.13 -35.81 -48.73
N ILE A 37 -9.15 -35.30 -48.05
CA ILE A 37 -9.69 -33.95 -48.23
C ILE A 37 -8.86 -33.00 -47.37
N GLN A 38 -8.40 -31.91 -47.98
CA GLN A 38 -7.81 -30.79 -47.26
C GLN A 38 -8.75 -29.60 -47.30
N MET A 39 -9.05 -29.06 -46.13
CA MET A 39 -9.63 -27.74 -45.96
C MET A 39 -8.53 -26.82 -45.44
N GLU A 40 -7.95 -26.04 -46.34
CA GLU A 40 -6.93 -25.06 -46.03
C GLU A 40 -7.61 -23.76 -45.58
N MET A 41 -7.56 -23.46 -44.29
CA MET A 41 -8.09 -22.22 -43.73
C MET A 41 -7.00 -21.15 -43.67
N ILE A 42 -7.25 -19.97 -44.20
CA ILE A 42 -6.23 -18.93 -44.41
C ILE A 42 -6.51 -17.73 -43.52
N GLU A 43 -5.51 -17.30 -42.77
CA GLU A 43 -5.49 -15.98 -42.11
C GLU A 43 -4.59 -15.04 -42.91
N ASN A 44 -5.16 -13.90 -43.32
CA ASN A 44 -4.48 -12.91 -44.15
C ASN A 44 -3.86 -11.78 -43.31
N ARG A 45 -4.31 -11.61 -42.06
CA ARG A 45 -3.89 -10.52 -41.17
C ARG A 45 -2.75 -10.98 -40.25
N THR A 46 -1.55 -11.08 -40.79
CA THR A 46 -0.39 -11.65 -40.08
C THR A 46 0.60 -10.58 -39.61
N MET A 47 1.73 -11.00 -39.00
CA MET A 47 2.79 -10.11 -38.53
C MET A 47 3.52 -9.39 -39.67
N ASP A 48 3.85 -10.13 -40.75
CA ASP A 48 4.65 -9.65 -41.89
C ASP A 48 3.82 -9.41 -43.17
N GLY A 49 2.50 -9.61 -43.09
CA GLY A 49 1.56 -9.47 -44.20
C GLY A 49 1.51 -10.67 -45.15
N LYS A 50 2.32 -11.73 -44.94
CA LYS A 50 2.20 -12.97 -45.70
C LYS A 50 1.08 -13.83 -45.12
N PRO A 51 0.12 -14.33 -45.91
CA PRO A 51 -0.95 -15.18 -45.41
C PRO A 51 -0.42 -16.46 -44.77
N VAL A 52 -1.08 -16.91 -43.70
CA VAL A 52 -0.75 -18.14 -42.98
C VAL A 52 -1.91 -19.12 -43.13
N SER A 53 -1.60 -20.36 -43.50
CA SER A 53 -2.58 -21.44 -43.70
C SER A 53 -2.59 -22.43 -42.53
N LEU A 54 -3.80 -22.85 -42.15
CA LEU A 54 -4.07 -24.00 -41.28
C LEU A 54 -4.61 -25.16 -42.14
N PRO A 55 -3.84 -26.23 -42.35
CA PRO A 55 -4.29 -27.39 -43.10
C PRO A 55 -5.11 -28.34 -42.20
N LEU A 56 -6.43 -28.27 -42.30
CA LEU A 56 -7.33 -29.27 -41.72
C LEU A 56 -7.48 -30.44 -42.70
N LEU A 57 -7.34 -31.67 -42.19
CA LEU A 57 -7.28 -32.89 -42.98
C LEU A 57 -8.42 -33.82 -42.59
N TYR A 58 -9.09 -34.40 -43.60
CA TYR A 58 -10.20 -35.32 -43.41
C TYR A 58 -10.02 -36.53 -44.32
N ASN A 59 -10.17 -37.73 -43.77
CA ASN A 59 -10.26 -38.95 -44.55
C ASN A 59 -11.61 -38.99 -45.27
N PHE A 60 -11.60 -39.41 -46.53
CA PHE A 60 -12.78 -39.75 -47.29
C PHE A 60 -12.85 -41.26 -47.49
N ASN A 61 -13.76 -41.92 -46.76
CA ASN A 61 -14.01 -43.35 -46.84
C ASN A 61 -15.39 -43.62 -47.49
N PRO A 62 -15.44 -43.88 -48.80
CA PRO A 62 -16.70 -44.12 -49.50
C PRO A 62 -17.40 -45.42 -49.07
N ASP A 63 -16.69 -46.35 -48.43
CA ASP A 63 -17.29 -47.62 -47.96
C ASP A 63 -18.25 -47.40 -46.78
N ASN A 64 -18.06 -46.31 -46.02
CA ASN A 64 -18.98 -45.89 -44.97
C ASN A 64 -19.92 -44.79 -45.48
N GLY A 65 -20.98 -45.16 -46.19
CA GLY A 65 -21.93 -44.20 -46.75
C GLY A 65 -22.69 -43.32 -45.74
N PHE A 66 -22.73 -43.69 -44.46
CA PHE A 66 -23.40 -42.90 -43.41
C PHE A 66 -22.54 -41.74 -42.92
N ALA A 67 -21.26 -42.00 -42.66
CA ALA A 67 -20.29 -41.00 -42.21
C ALA A 67 -18.97 -41.14 -42.99
N PRO A 68 -18.97 -40.77 -44.28
CA PRO A 68 -17.83 -41.01 -45.17
C PRO A 68 -16.65 -40.07 -44.91
N ILE A 69 -16.84 -39.01 -44.12
CA ILE A 69 -15.80 -38.02 -43.81
C ILE A 69 -15.48 -38.09 -42.32
N SER A 70 -14.21 -38.27 -41.98
CA SER A 70 -13.72 -38.28 -40.60
C SER A 70 -12.43 -37.45 -40.51
N GLU A 71 -12.34 -36.55 -39.55
CA GLU A 71 -11.15 -35.71 -39.34
C GLU A 71 -9.92 -36.57 -38.97
N VAL A 72 -8.75 -36.19 -39.50
CA VAL A 72 -7.47 -36.80 -39.15
C VAL A 72 -6.97 -36.14 -37.86
N MET A 73 -7.09 -36.89 -36.75
CA MET A 73 -6.81 -36.37 -35.40
C MET A 73 -5.33 -36.39 -35.05
N GLU A 74 -4.56 -37.28 -35.68
CA GLU A 74 -3.11 -37.36 -35.53
C GLU A 74 -2.47 -36.01 -35.91
N ASP A 75 -1.58 -35.51 -35.06
CA ASP A 75 -0.88 -34.22 -35.17
C ASP A 75 -1.78 -32.99 -35.38
N ARG A 76 -3.09 -33.10 -35.13
CA ARG A 76 -4.04 -31.99 -35.32
C ARG A 76 -3.66 -30.79 -34.48
N ASN A 77 -3.40 -30.98 -33.19
CA ASN A 77 -3.04 -29.90 -32.27
C ASN A 77 -1.69 -29.28 -32.66
N GLN A 78 -0.75 -30.08 -33.17
CA GLN A 78 0.54 -29.58 -33.65
C GLN A 78 0.40 -28.70 -34.88
N ARG A 79 -0.45 -29.07 -35.86
CA ARG A 79 -0.76 -28.22 -37.03
C ARG A 79 -1.38 -26.89 -36.62
N ILE A 80 -2.27 -26.91 -35.62
CA ILE A 80 -2.88 -25.70 -35.07
C ILE A 80 -1.82 -24.85 -34.36
N LYS A 81 -0.98 -25.45 -33.50
CA LYS A 81 0.14 -24.77 -32.84
C LYS A 81 1.11 -24.14 -33.86
N GLU A 82 1.41 -24.81 -34.96
CA GLU A 82 2.28 -24.23 -36.01
C GLU A 82 1.68 -22.95 -36.63
N MET A 83 0.37 -22.94 -36.89
CA MET A 83 -0.32 -21.75 -37.37
C MET A 83 -0.23 -20.60 -36.36
N TYR A 84 -0.60 -20.85 -35.10
CA TYR A 84 -0.59 -19.83 -34.04
C TYR A 84 0.82 -19.34 -33.70
N TRP A 85 1.83 -20.22 -33.78
CA TRP A 85 3.22 -19.82 -33.62
C TRP A 85 3.62 -18.78 -34.67
N LYS A 86 3.26 -19.00 -35.95
CA LYS A 86 3.51 -18.02 -37.03
C LYS A 86 2.78 -16.69 -36.85
N LEU A 87 1.71 -16.65 -36.03
CA LEU A 87 0.94 -15.45 -35.75
C LEU A 87 1.47 -14.68 -34.53
N TRP A 88 1.94 -15.38 -33.49
CA TRP A 88 2.30 -14.75 -32.21
C TRP A 88 3.80 -14.75 -31.89
N ILE A 89 4.57 -15.71 -32.40
CA ILE A 89 5.96 -15.93 -32.01
C ILE A 89 6.90 -15.68 -33.19
N ASP A 90 7.86 -14.78 -32.99
CA ASP A 90 8.87 -14.41 -33.99
C ASP A 90 10.20 -15.15 -33.73
N GLU A 91 10.11 -16.48 -33.75
CA GLU A 91 11.20 -17.44 -33.52
C GLU A 91 10.99 -18.71 -34.37
N PRO A 92 12.03 -19.54 -34.59
CA PRO A 92 11.85 -20.85 -35.22
C PRO A 92 10.84 -21.71 -34.46
N PHE A 93 9.93 -22.36 -35.18
CA PHE A 93 8.92 -23.24 -34.58
C PHE A 93 9.58 -24.42 -33.87
N ASN A 94 9.47 -24.45 -32.55
CA ASN A 94 9.88 -25.57 -31.72
C ASN A 94 8.96 -25.69 -30.49
N LEU A 95 8.35 -26.86 -30.33
CA LEU A 95 7.48 -27.17 -29.19
C LEU A 95 8.17 -28.03 -28.11
N ASP A 96 9.41 -28.44 -28.36
CA ASP A 96 10.22 -29.29 -27.48
C ASP A 96 11.03 -28.44 -26.50
N PHE A 97 10.37 -28.00 -25.43
CA PHE A 97 10.96 -27.32 -24.28
C PHE A 97 10.14 -27.61 -23.01
N ASP A 98 10.78 -27.57 -21.83
CA ASP A 98 10.13 -27.93 -20.56
C ASP A 98 9.21 -26.79 -20.08
N PRO A 99 7.95 -27.06 -19.72
CA PRO A 99 7.07 -26.10 -19.05
C PRO A 99 7.63 -25.47 -17.78
N ARG A 100 8.55 -26.16 -17.09
CA ARG A 100 9.18 -25.67 -15.85
C ARG A 100 10.31 -24.67 -16.11
N ASP A 101 10.83 -24.60 -17.33
CA ASP A 101 11.89 -23.66 -17.69
C ASP A 101 11.34 -22.23 -17.78
N VAL A 102 12.19 -21.25 -17.43
CA VAL A 102 11.85 -19.84 -17.54
C VAL A 102 11.87 -19.40 -19.01
N ILE A 103 10.75 -18.86 -19.50
CA ILE A 103 10.64 -18.31 -20.85
C ILE A 103 11.11 -16.85 -20.83
N LYS A 104 12.05 -16.49 -21.69
CA LYS A 104 12.53 -15.10 -21.83
C LYS A 104 11.98 -14.47 -23.11
N GLY A 105 11.41 -13.28 -22.98
CA GLY A 105 11.03 -12.43 -24.11
C GLY A 105 12.21 -11.64 -24.67
N LYS A 106 11.99 -10.95 -25.79
CA LYS A 106 12.94 -9.96 -26.33
C LYS A 106 12.87 -8.68 -25.48
N ASP A 107 13.97 -7.95 -25.40
CA ASP A 107 13.95 -6.59 -24.84
C ASP A 107 13.07 -5.70 -25.71
N PHE A 108 12.20 -4.93 -25.08
CA PHE A 108 11.21 -4.06 -25.73
C PHE A 108 11.45 -2.60 -25.31
N GLU A 109 11.71 -1.73 -26.27
CA GLU A 109 11.81 -0.29 -26.05
C GLU A 109 10.43 0.35 -26.18
N ILE A 110 9.94 1.00 -25.12
CA ILE A 110 8.63 1.66 -25.13
C ILE A 110 8.73 2.99 -25.87
N THR A 111 8.04 3.11 -27.00
CA THR A 111 8.02 4.36 -27.79
C THR A 111 6.73 5.15 -27.61
N ALA A 112 6.79 6.47 -27.79
CA ALA A 112 5.59 7.33 -27.75
C ALA A 112 4.56 6.94 -28.82
N LYS A 113 5.00 6.42 -29.97
CA LYS A 113 4.12 5.97 -31.04
C LYS A 113 3.28 4.78 -30.60
N GLU A 114 3.90 3.77 -30.01
CA GLU A 114 3.18 2.55 -29.59
C GLU A 114 2.22 2.86 -28.45
N VAL A 115 2.62 3.71 -27.49
CA VAL A 115 1.74 4.17 -26.42
C VAL A 115 0.54 4.93 -26.99
N TYR A 116 0.76 5.85 -27.92
CA TYR A 116 -0.31 6.59 -28.59
C TYR A 116 -1.28 5.66 -29.32
N ASP A 117 -0.77 4.75 -30.16
CA ASP A 117 -1.61 3.84 -30.93
C ASP A 117 -2.40 2.90 -29.99
N PHE A 118 -1.78 2.43 -28.91
CA PHE A 118 -2.42 1.59 -27.91
C PHE A 118 -3.55 2.32 -27.16
N THR A 119 -3.29 3.52 -26.63
CA THR A 119 -4.31 4.27 -25.87
C THR A 119 -5.52 4.63 -26.72
N HIS A 120 -5.33 4.92 -28.01
CA HIS A 120 -6.43 5.13 -28.95
C HIS A 120 -7.21 3.84 -29.23
N ALA A 121 -6.52 2.70 -29.35
CA ALA A 121 -7.18 1.42 -29.59
C ALA A 121 -8.08 0.98 -28.43
N VAL A 122 -7.72 1.30 -27.18
CA VAL A 122 -8.51 0.92 -25.98
C VAL A 122 -9.41 2.04 -25.45
N GLY A 123 -9.33 3.25 -26.01
CA GLY A 123 -10.10 4.41 -25.58
C GLY A 123 -9.66 4.96 -24.21
N ASN A 124 -8.36 4.92 -23.90
CA ASN A 124 -7.83 5.51 -22.67
C ASN A 124 -7.35 6.94 -22.93
N ASN A 125 -8.12 7.91 -22.43
CA ASN A 125 -7.87 9.35 -22.60
C ASN A 125 -7.17 10.01 -21.40
N CYS A 126 -6.59 9.23 -20.47
CA CYS A 126 -5.84 9.78 -19.34
C CYS A 126 -4.70 10.67 -19.83
N GLU A 127 -4.56 11.85 -19.22
CA GLU A 127 -3.58 12.84 -19.67
C GLU A 127 -2.14 12.30 -19.55
N ASP A 128 -1.84 11.45 -18.57
CA ASP A 128 -0.49 10.91 -18.32
C ASP A 128 0.13 10.18 -19.52
N PHE A 129 -0.70 9.67 -20.43
CA PHE A 129 -0.27 8.96 -21.65
C PHE A 129 -0.20 9.86 -22.88
N VAL A 130 -0.49 11.16 -22.72
CA VAL A 130 -0.45 12.16 -23.79
C VAL A 130 0.82 13.00 -23.67
N SER A 131 1.45 13.27 -24.82
CA SER A 131 2.68 14.07 -24.86
C SER A 131 2.40 15.50 -24.45
N ARG A 132 3.15 15.99 -23.46
CA ARG A 132 3.07 17.36 -22.96
C ARG A 132 4.48 17.95 -22.78
N PRO A 133 4.65 19.27 -22.91
CA PRO A 133 5.91 19.92 -22.55
C PRO A 133 6.22 19.68 -21.08
N ASP A 134 7.51 19.56 -20.74
CA ASP A 134 8.02 19.46 -19.36
C ASP A 134 7.52 18.27 -18.53
N ARG A 135 6.91 17.25 -19.17
CA ARG A 135 6.46 16.03 -18.51
C ARG A 135 6.74 14.80 -19.38
N THR A 136 7.40 13.80 -18.80
CA THR A 136 7.63 12.50 -19.45
C THR A 136 6.30 11.78 -19.66
N MET A 137 6.07 11.28 -20.88
CA MET A 137 4.89 10.46 -21.20
C MET A 137 5.00 9.10 -20.50
N LEU A 138 3.96 8.72 -19.77
CA LEU A 138 3.84 7.39 -19.17
C LEU A 138 3.23 6.41 -20.17
N ALA A 139 3.40 5.11 -19.90
CA ALA A 139 2.65 4.05 -20.56
C ALA A 139 1.61 3.47 -19.58
N PRO A 140 0.38 3.18 -20.02
CA PRO A 140 -0.64 2.56 -19.18
C PRO A 140 -0.16 1.18 -18.69
N MET A 141 -0.58 0.75 -17.49
CA MET A 141 -0.19 -0.58 -16.99
C MET A 141 -0.63 -1.73 -17.91
N ASP A 142 -1.74 -1.57 -18.63
CA ASP A 142 -2.20 -2.53 -19.65
C ASP A 142 -1.17 -2.76 -20.75
N PHE A 143 -0.27 -1.79 -21.01
CA PHE A 143 0.79 -1.92 -21.99
C PHE A 143 1.77 -3.06 -21.62
N ALA A 144 1.76 -3.52 -20.37
CA ALA A 144 2.50 -4.70 -19.95
C ALA A 144 2.11 -5.96 -20.73
N ILE A 145 0.85 -6.10 -21.16
CA ILE A 145 0.47 -7.24 -22.00
C ILE A 145 1.09 -7.13 -23.39
N VAL A 146 1.25 -5.93 -23.95
CA VAL A 146 1.92 -5.73 -25.25
C VAL A 146 3.37 -6.20 -25.18
N VAL A 147 4.08 -5.78 -24.13
CA VAL A 147 5.48 -6.15 -23.88
C VAL A 147 5.61 -7.65 -23.57
N GLY A 148 4.73 -8.18 -22.73
CA GLY A 148 4.83 -9.53 -22.20
C GLY A 148 4.19 -10.62 -23.05
N TRP A 149 3.32 -10.29 -24.01
CA TRP A 149 2.48 -11.26 -24.73
C TRP A 149 3.27 -12.44 -25.29
N ARG A 150 4.38 -12.16 -25.97
CA ARG A 150 5.19 -13.20 -26.62
C ARG A 150 5.76 -14.21 -25.63
N ALA A 151 6.19 -13.77 -24.45
CA ALA A 151 6.71 -14.66 -23.41
C ALA A 151 5.57 -15.42 -22.72
N ILE A 152 4.49 -14.72 -22.39
CA ILE A 152 3.33 -15.29 -21.68
C ILE A 152 2.61 -16.32 -22.54
N ILE A 153 2.32 -16.03 -23.80
CA ILE A 153 1.58 -16.96 -24.66
C ILE A 153 2.44 -18.15 -25.09
N LYS A 154 3.78 -18.02 -25.11
CA LYS A 154 4.69 -19.14 -25.42
C LYS A 154 4.57 -20.28 -24.39
N ALA A 155 4.16 -19.99 -23.16
CA ALA A 155 3.96 -20.98 -22.10
C ALA A 155 2.92 -22.07 -22.44
N ILE A 156 1.95 -21.79 -23.30
CA ILE A 156 0.90 -22.78 -23.63
C ILE A 156 1.23 -23.63 -24.87
N PHE A 157 2.44 -23.49 -25.43
CA PHE A 157 2.90 -24.24 -26.60
C PHE A 157 3.59 -25.59 -26.37
N PRO A 158 4.30 -25.87 -25.25
CA PRO A 158 5.03 -27.12 -25.06
C PRO A 158 4.25 -28.38 -25.45
N ASN A 159 4.95 -29.40 -25.96
CA ASN A 159 4.34 -30.69 -26.28
C ASN A 159 3.69 -31.36 -25.06
N THR A 160 4.29 -31.18 -23.88
CA THR A 160 3.80 -31.71 -22.60
C THR A 160 2.53 -31.00 -22.10
N VAL A 161 2.18 -29.85 -22.67
CA VAL A 161 0.94 -29.10 -22.42
C VAL A 161 0.11 -29.12 -23.71
N ASP A 162 -0.33 -30.31 -24.13
CA ASP A 162 -1.09 -30.47 -25.36
C ASP A 162 -2.53 -29.96 -25.22
N GLY A 163 -3.02 -29.30 -26.26
CA GLY A 163 -4.31 -28.65 -26.24
C GLY A 163 -4.75 -28.11 -27.59
N ASP A 164 -6.06 -28.11 -27.83
CA ASP A 164 -6.66 -27.51 -29.02
C ASP A 164 -6.74 -25.99 -28.84
N LEU A 165 -5.80 -25.25 -29.43
CA LEU A 165 -5.74 -23.78 -29.36
C LEU A 165 -6.98 -23.09 -29.94
N LEU A 166 -7.75 -23.72 -30.82
CA LEU A 166 -9.02 -23.16 -31.31
C LEU A 166 -10.13 -23.23 -30.26
N LYS A 167 -9.93 -24.00 -29.19
CA LYS A 167 -10.83 -24.11 -28.04
C LYS A 167 -10.26 -23.48 -26.77
N LEU A 168 -9.17 -22.71 -26.90
CA LEU A 168 -8.57 -21.95 -25.81
C LEU A 168 -9.55 -20.89 -25.30
N VAL A 169 -9.60 -20.73 -23.97
CA VAL A 169 -10.28 -19.63 -23.30
C VAL A 169 -9.27 -18.89 -22.43
N HIS A 170 -9.25 -17.57 -22.51
CA HIS A 170 -8.55 -16.76 -21.53
C HIS A 170 -9.53 -16.55 -20.36
N LEU A 171 -9.23 -17.10 -19.18
CA LEU A 171 -10.12 -17.04 -18.01
C LEU A 171 -9.94 -15.74 -17.24
N SER A 172 -8.69 -15.33 -17.01
CA SER A 172 -8.38 -14.15 -16.23
C SER A 172 -7.05 -13.54 -16.58
N ASN A 173 -6.93 -12.24 -16.35
CA ASN A 173 -5.66 -11.52 -16.43
C ASN A 173 -5.54 -10.53 -15.28
N GLY A 174 -4.33 -10.39 -14.74
CA GLY A 174 -4.02 -9.43 -13.69
C GLY A 174 -2.66 -8.78 -13.88
N TYR A 175 -2.53 -7.60 -13.29
CA TYR A 175 -1.32 -6.81 -13.23
C TYR A 175 -1.09 -6.38 -11.77
N LYS A 176 0.13 -6.56 -11.26
CA LYS A 176 0.52 -6.14 -9.92
C LYS A 176 1.85 -5.42 -9.96
N MET A 177 1.85 -4.13 -9.64
CA MET A 177 3.08 -3.36 -9.51
C MET A 177 3.86 -3.84 -8.28
N ILE A 178 5.17 -4.05 -8.44
CA ILE A 178 6.06 -4.31 -7.30
C ILE A 178 6.12 -3.03 -6.43
N PRO A 179 5.96 -3.12 -5.09
CA PRO A 179 6.05 -1.96 -4.21
C PRO A 179 7.33 -1.14 -4.44
N GLY A 180 7.19 0.20 -4.47
CA GLY A 180 8.30 1.12 -4.75
C GLY A 180 8.68 1.28 -6.23
N ALA A 181 8.26 0.38 -7.13
CA ALA A 181 8.51 0.54 -8.56
C ALA A 181 7.63 1.66 -9.16
N LYS A 182 8.27 2.56 -9.92
CA LYS A 182 7.56 3.58 -10.71
C LYS A 182 6.93 2.96 -11.97
N PRO A 183 5.78 3.48 -12.46
CA PRO A 183 5.15 3.04 -13.70
C PRO A 183 6.09 3.06 -14.92
N LEU A 184 5.66 2.37 -15.97
CA LEU A 184 6.32 2.35 -17.27
C LEU A 184 6.31 3.74 -17.92
N GLN A 185 7.39 4.09 -18.59
CA GLN A 185 7.61 5.38 -19.23
C GLN A 185 8.08 5.18 -20.67
N VAL A 186 7.80 6.16 -21.53
CA VAL A 186 8.42 6.21 -22.85
C VAL A 186 9.93 6.37 -22.71
N GLY A 187 10.69 5.58 -23.46
CA GLY A 187 12.15 5.50 -23.39
C GLY A 187 12.67 4.40 -22.46
N ASP A 188 11.79 3.70 -21.74
CA ASP A 188 12.17 2.51 -20.99
C ASP A 188 12.50 1.35 -21.94
N VAL A 189 13.58 0.63 -21.65
CA VAL A 189 13.85 -0.70 -22.21
C VAL A 189 13.46 -1.73 -21.18
N VAL A 190 12.48 -2.56 -21.52
CA VAL A 190 11.85 -3.53 -20.62
C VAL A 190 12.09 -4.93 -21.12
N SER A 191 12.61 -5.80 -20.24
CA SER A 191 12.73 -7.23 -20.49
C SER A 191 11.58 -7.98 -19.82
N THR A 192 11.17 -9.10 -20.40
CA THR A 192 10.13 -9.96 -19.83
C THR A 192 10.66 -11.36 -19.58
N THR A 193 10.35 -11.91 -18.41
CA THR A 193 10.46 -13.33 -18.12
C THR A 193 9.08 -13.87 -17.78
N ALA A 194 8.71 -15.05 -18.29
CA ALA A 194 7.46 -15.72 -17.94
C ALA A 194 7.74 -17.12 -17.39
N VAL A 195 7.00 -17.49 -16.36
CA VAL A 195 7.06 -18.80 -15.72
C VAL A 195 5.66 -19.37 -15.67
N ILE A 196 5.54 -20.66 -15.96
CA ILE A 196 4.28 -21.39 -15.79
C ILE A 196 4.19 -21.74 -14.32
N GLU A 197 3.21 -21.15 -13.65
CA GLU A 197 2.95 -21.39 -12.23
C GLU A 197 2.19 -22.71 -12.05
N SER A 198 1.17 -22.95 -12.88
CA SER A 198 0.34 -24.13 -12.75
C SER A 198 -0.06 -24.71 -14.12
N VAL A 199 -0.14 -26.04 -14.18
CA VAL A 199 -0.76 -26.81 -15.25
C VAL A 199 -1.59 -27.90 -14.59
N VAL A 200 -2.92 -27.75 -14.56
CA VAL A 200 -3.80 -28.63 -13.81
C VAL A 200 -4.95 -29.13 -14.69
N ASN A 201 -5.14 -30.46 -14.70
CA ASN A 201 -6.27 -31.09 -15.36
C ASN A 201 -7.52 -31.01 -14.47
N GLN A 202 -8.54 -30.32 -14.95
CA GLN A 202 -9.88 -30.28 -14.37
C GLN A 202 -10.84 -31.19 -15.16
N PRO A 203 -12.02 -31.53 -14.59
CA PRO A 203 -12.99 -32.38 -15.29
C PRO A 203 -13.46 -31.84 -16.65
N THR A 204 -13.39 -30.52 -16.86
CA THR A 204 -13.89 -29.81 -18.05
C THR A 204 -12.79 -29.34 -19.00
N GLY A 205 -11.51 -29.52 -18.63
CA GLY A 205 -10.38 -29.03 -19.42
C GLY A 205 -9.09 -28.92 -18.62
N LYS A 206 -8.08 -28.28 -19.20
CA LYS A 206 -6.75 -28.07 -18.59
C LYS A 206 -6.55 -26.57 -18.36
N ILE A 207 -6.28 -26.17 -17.10
CA ILE A 207 -5.90 -24.80 -16.74
C ILE A 207 -4.39 -24.66 -16.82
N VAL A 208 -3.94 -23.53 -17.35
CA VAL A 208 -2.53 -23.11 -17.35
C VAL A 208 -2.42 -21.71 -16.79
N ASP A 209 -1.82 -21.56 -15.62
CA ASP A 209 -1.56 -20.27 -14.99
C ASP A 209 -0.12 -19.85 -15.26
N VAL A 210 0.05 -18.61 -15.72
CA VAL A 210 1.34 -18.04 -16.15
C VAL A 210 1.59 -16.73 -15.44
N VAL A 211 2.80 -16.55 -14.93
CA VAL A 211 3.26 -15.32 -14.30
C VAL A 211 4.40 -14.72 -15.13
N GLY A 212 4.16 -13.57 -15.72
CA GLY A 212 5.15 -12.75 -16.42
C GLY A 212 5.70 -11.66 -15.53
N THR A 213 7.01 -11.56 -15.36
CA THR A 213 7.68 -10.45 -14.65
C THR A 213 8.32 -9.51 -15.65
N LEU A 214 7.90 -8.24 -15.62
CA LEU A 214 8.53 -7.17 -16.40
C LEU A 214 9.65 -6.55 -15.57
N SER A 215 10.82 -6.40 -16.19
CA SER A 215 12.01 -5.82 -15.54
C SER A 215 12.56 -4.66 -16.33
N ARG A 216 13.00 -3.61 -15.62
CA ARG A 216 13.67 -2.43 -16.19
C ARG A 216 14.98 -2.20 -15.43
N ASN A 217 16.09 -2.05 -16.15
CA ASN A 217 17.43 -1.90 -15.56
C ASN A 217 17.78 -3.03 -14.55
N GLY A 218 17.39 -4.27 -14.86
CA GLY A 218 17.61 -5.44 -14.01
C GLY A 218 16.77 -5.50 -12.73
N LYS A 219 15.78 -4.61 -12.55
CA LYS A 219 14.87 -4.61 -11.39
C LYS A 219 13.45 -4.92 -11.83
N PRO A 220 12.69 -5.73 -11.07
CA PRO A 220 11.30 -6.03 -11.39
C PRO A 220 10.44 -4.78 -11.21
N VAL A 221 9.48 -4.58 -12.12
CA VAL A 221 8.57 -3.44 -12.15
C VAL A 221 7.15 -3.88 -11.81
N MET A 222 6.67 -4.93 -12.49
CA MET A 222 5.34 -5.48 -12.25
C MET A 222 5.27 -6.96 -12.67
N GLU A 223 4.27 -7.65 -12.14
CA GLU A 223 3.88 -9.00 -12.52
C GLU A 223 2.58 -8.97 -13.31
N VAL A 224 2.51 -9.81 -14.34
CA VAL A 224 1.34 -10.07 -15.18
C VAL A 224 0.92 -11.52 -14.95
N THR A 225 -0.25 -11.75 -14.39
CA THR A 225 -0.79 -13.09 -14.18
C THR A 225 -1.85 -13.38 -15.22
N SER A 226 -1.74 -14.48 -15.96
CA SER A 226 -2.73 -14.87 -16.97
C SER A 226 -3.11 -16.33 -16.78
N SER A 227 -4.41 -16.62 -16.79
CA SER A 227 -4.94 -17.97 -16.68
C SER A 227 -5.63 -18.37 -17.98
N PHE A 228 -5.13 -19.43 -18.60
CA PHE A 228 -5.67 -19.98 -19.84
C PHE A 228 -6.33 -21.34 -19.59
N PHE A 229 -7.32 -21.68 -20.41
CA PHE A 229 -8.07 -22.90 -20.28
C PHE A 229 -8.28 -23.59 -21.63
N TYR A 230 -7.68 -24.77 -21.77
CA TYR A 230 -7.95 -25.66 -22.89
C TYR A 230 -9.18 -26.50 -22.57
N ARG A 231 -10.29 -26.25 -23.27
CA ARG A 231 -11.50 -27.10 -23.13
C ARG A 231 -11.26 -28.48 -23.73
N GLY A 232 -11.54 -29.52 -22.94
CA GLY A 232 -11.34 -30.90 -23.37
C GLY A 232 -11.37 -31.86 -22.20
N ASN A 233 -10.94 -33.09 -22.46
CA ASN A 233 -10.74 -34.10 -21.43
C ASN A 233 -9.29 -34.56 -21.48
N TYR A 234 -8.58 -34.44 -20.36
CA TYR A 234 -7.13 -34.60 -20.26
C TYR A 234 -6.81 -35.57 -19.12
N THR A 235 -6.00 -36.59 -19.42
CA THR A 235 -5.60 -37.64 -18.46
C THR A 235 -4.09 -37.71 -18.23
N ASP A 236 -3.34 -36.78 -18.81
CA ASP A 236 -1.88 -36.64 -18.81
C ASP A 236 -1.36 -36.03 -17.49
N PHE A 237 -1.72 -36.63 -16.36
CA PHE A 237 -1.34 -36.12 -15.03
C PHE A 237 0.18 -36.09 -14.80
N GLU A 238 0.94 -36.92 -15.52
CA GLU A 238 2.41 -36.93 -15.48
C GLU A 238 3.05 -35.58 -15.88
N ASN A 239 2.34 -34.75 -16.65
CA ASN A 239 2.79 -33.43 -17.08
C ASN A 239 2.17 -32.28 -16.27
N THR A 240 1.36 -32.60 -15.24
CA THR A 240 0.65 -31.61 -14.44
C THR A 240 1.38 -31.29 -13.14
N PHE A 241 1.42 -30.01 -12.80
CA PHE A 241 2.06 -29.50 -11.59
C PHE A 241 1.41 -28.18 -11.19
N GLN A 242 1.60 -27.79 -9.93
CA GLN A 242 1.17 -26.49 -9.45
C GLN A 242 2.20 -25.99 -8.45
N LYS A 243 2.73 -24.81 -8.71
CA LYS A 243 3.46 -24.01 -7.75
C LYS A 243 2.52 -22.93 -7.22
N THR A 244 2.59 -22.62 -5.95
CA THR A 244 1.78 -21.57 -5.33
C THR A 244 2.58 -20.88 -4.25
N VAL A 245 2.68 -19.56 -4.34
CA VAL A 245 3.18 -18.73 -3.23
C VAL A 245 2.03 -18.55 -2.25
N GLU A 246 2.14 -19.11 -1.06
CA GLU A 246 1.09 -19.04 -0.05
C GLU A 246 1.07 -17.65 0.59
N PRO A 247 -0.08 -17.16 1.07
CA PRO A 247 -0.13 -15.92 1.82
C PRO A 247 0.73 -16.05 3.09
N VAL A 248 1.43 -14.98 3.47
CA VAL A 248 2.26 -14.99 4.67
C VAL A 248 1.38 -15.20 5.90
N TYR A 249 1.60 -16.27 6.65
CA TYR A 249 0.88 -16.56 7.89
C TYR A 249 1.65 -16.03 9.10
N GLN A 250 0.93 -15.59 10.12
CA GLN A 250 1.45 -15.09 11.38
C GLN A 250 0.86 -15.91 12.54
N MET A 251 1.69 -16.29 13.52
CA MET A 251 1.28 -17.00 14.72
C MET A 251 1.81 -16.29 15.97
N HIS A 252 0.92 -16.01 16.93
CA HIS A 252 1.28 -15.44 18.22
C HIS A 252 1.41 -16.57 19.25
N ILE A 253 2.64 -16.84 19.72
CA ILE A 253 2.94 -17.97 20.58
C ILE A 253 2.71 -17.58 22.05
N LYS A 254 1.62 -18.05 22.65
CA LYS A 254 1.20 -17.60 24.00
C LYS A 254 1.48 -18.62 25.09
N THR A 255 1.48 -19.90 24.75
CA THR A 255 1.57 -20.98 25.73
C THR A 255 2.71 -21.94 25.40
N SER A 256 3.24 -22.62 26.42
CA SER A 256 4.21 -23.71 26.22
C SER A 256 3.62 -24.88 25.41
N LYS A 257 2.29 -25.02 25.39
CA LYS A 257 1.59 -25.99 24.54
C LYS A 257 1.72 -25.62 23.06
N ASP A 258 1.60 -24.33 22.70
CA ASP A 258 1.76 -23.88 21.30
C ASP A 258 3.16 -24.22 20.80
N ILE A 259 4.17 -23.96 21.64
CA ILE A 259 5.57 -24.32 21.37
C ILE A 259 5.72 -25.83 21.19
N ALA A 260 5.19 -26.63 22.12
CA ALA A 260 5.26 -28.08 22.03
C ALA A 260 4.57 -28.63 20.76
N VAL A 261 3.46 -28.01 20.33
CA VAL A 261 2.78 -28.37 19.08
C VAL A 261 3.63 -28.01 17.86
N LEU A 262 4.28 -26.84 17.83
CA LEU A 262 5.21 -26.47 16.75
C LEU A 262 6.41 -27.42 16.69
N ARG A 263 7.04 -27.70 17.84
CA ARG A 263 8.16 -28.64 17.96
C ARG A 263 7.78 -30.08 17.60
N SER A 264 6.50 -30.45 17.62
CA SER A 264 6.02 -31.75 17.14
C SER A 264 6.03 -31.89 15.61
N LYS A 265 6.23 -30.79 14.87
CA LYS A 265 6.18 -30.78 13.41
C LYS A 265 7.58 -30.99 12.85
N GLU A 266 7.76 -32.08 12.11
CA GLU A 266 9.03 -32.40 11.45
C GLU A 266 9.48 -31.29 10.47
N TRP A 267 8.51 -30.59 9.88
CA TRP A 267 8.78 -29.50 8.94
C TRP A 267 9.21 -28.19 9.59
N PHE A 268 9.10 -28.05 10.92
CA PHE A 268 9.45 -26.82 11.64
C PHE A 268 10.90 -26.92 12.13
N GLN A 269 11.84 -26.36 11.36
CA GLN A 269 13.26 -26.43 11.65
C GLN A 269 13.75 -25.04 12.08
N LEU A 270 14.42 -24.94 13.24
CA LEU A 270 15.03 -23.69 13.71
C LEU A 270 16.55 -23.74 13.51
N ASP A 271 17.15 -22.59 13.25
CA ASP A 271 18.62 -22.47 13.18
C ASP A 271 19.26 -22.73 14.55
N ASP A 272 18.59 -22.28 15.61
CA ASP A 272 18.91 -22.56 17.01
C ASP A 272 17.73 -23.28 17.68
N GLU A 273 17.93 -24.57 17.98
CA GLU A 273 16.91 -25.38 18.68
C GLU A 273 16.60 -24.87 20.09
N ASP A 274 17.46 -24.07 20.73
CA ASP A 274 17.22 -23.56 22.08
C ASP A 274 16.51 -22.19 22.07
N PHE A 275 16.14 -21.65 20.91
CA PHE A 275 15.48 -20.36 20.79
C PHE A 275 14.14 -20.31 21.55
N ASP A 276 13.98 -19.31 22.43
CA ASP A 276 12.76 -19.09 23.22
C ASP A 276 11.65 -18.45 22.38
N LEU A 277 10.64 -19.27 22.09
CA LEU A 277 9.46 -18.89 21.31
C LEU A 277 8.34 -18.26 22.17
N LEU A 278 8.43 -18.29 23.50
CA LEU A 278 7.33 -17.85 24.35
C LEU A 278 7.08 -16.35 24.24
N ASN A 279 5.82 -15.95 24.01
CA ASN A 279 5.38 -14.57 23.77
C ASN A 279 6.01 -13.91 22.53
N LYS A 280 6.50 -14.72 21.59
CA LYS A 280 6.97 -14.24 20.29
C LYS A 280 5.87 -14.32 19.24
N THR A 281 5.98 -13.47 18.23
CA THR A 281 5.15 -13.55 17.02
C THR A 281 6.01 -14.08 15.88
N LEU A 282 5.59 -15.18 15.27
CA LEU A 282 6.26 -15.80 14.14
C LEU A 282 5.52 -15.48 12.85
N THR A 283 6.25 -15.28 11.76
CA THR A 283 5.71 -15.18 10.40
C THR A 283 6.31 -16.28 9.51
N PHE A 284 5.47 -16.87 8.66
CA PHE A 284 5.79 -17.99 7.78
C PHE A 284 5.57 -17.55 6.34
N GLU A 285 6.66 -17.34 5.60
CA GLU A 285 6.65 -16.99 4.18
C GLU A 285 6.87 -18.29 3.40
N THR A 286 5.80 -18.94 2.93
CA THR A 286 5.89 -20.31 2.39
C THR A 286 5.48 -20.40 0.93
N GLU A 287 6.20 -21.23 0.17
CA GLU A 287 5.82 -21.67 -1.18
C GLU A 287 5.49 -23.17 -1.15
N THR A 288 4.52 -23.58 -1.97
CA THR A 288 4.14 -24.98 -2.13
C THR A 288 4.27 -25.40 -3.59
N GLU A 289 4.94 -26.52 -3.84
CA GLU A 289 5.05 -27.18 -5.13
C GLU A 289 4.39 -28.56 -5.06
N VAL A 290 3.43 -28.83 -5.94
CA VAL A 290 2.72 -30.10 -6.02
C VAL A 290 2.76 -30.69 -7.43
N THR A 291 2.78 -32.02 -7.51
CA THR A 291 2.57 -32.78 -8.75
C THR A 291 1.38 -33.71 -8.57
N PHE A 292 0.71 -34.11 -9.64
CA PHE A 292 -0.54 -34.88 -9.55
C PHE A 292 -0.38 -36.32 -10.05
N LYS A 293 -0.95 -37.26 -9.29
CA LYS A 293 -1.18 -38.64 -9.73
C LYS A 293 -2.51 -38.78 -10.45
N ASN A 294 -3.53 -38.05 -9.98
CA ASN A 294 -4.85 -37.93 -10.56
C ASN A 294 -5.53 -36.66 -10.03
N ALA A 295 -6.80 -36.43 -10.38
CA ALA A 295 -7.55 -35.23 -10.01
C ALA A 295 -7.58 -34.90 -8.50
N ASN A 296 -7.45 -35.91 -7.61
CA ASN A 296 -7.62 -35.72 -6.16
C ASN A 296 -6.38 -36.06 -5.34
N ILE A 297 -5.41 -36.77 -5.92
CA ILE A 297 -4.24 -37.30 -5.22
C ILE A 297 -3.00 -36.66 -5.85
N PHE A 298 -2.27 -35.91 -5.04
CA PHE A 298 -0.95 -35.43 -5.39
C PHE A 298 0.03 -36.60 -5.43
N SER A 299 0.91 -36.66 -6.43
CA SER A 299 2.04 -37.59 -6.47
C SER A 299 3.18 -37.14 -5.56
N SER A 300 3.39 -35.84 -5.43
CA SER A 300 4.30 -35.23 -4.47
C SER A 300 3.76 -33.89 -3.97
N VAL A 301 4.10 -33.55 -2.73
CA VAL A 301 3.84 -32.24 -2.13
C VAL A 301 5.14 -31.78 -1.47
N LYS A 302 5.59 -30.57 -1.81
CA LYS A 302 6.73 -29.91 -1.20
C LYS A 302 6.29 -28.53 -0.72
N CYS A 303 6.53 -28.20 0.54
CA CYS A 303 6.19 -26.90 1.12
C CYS A 303 7.39 -26.38 1.89
N PHE A 304 7.87 -25.18 1.55
CA PHE A 304 9.10 -24.65 2.10
C PHE A 304 9.11 -23.12 2.19
N GLY A 305 10.02 -22.57 3.00
CA GLY A 305 10.26 -21.14 3.09
C GLY A 305 10.64 -20.67 4.49
N PRO A 306 11.08 -19.41 4.67
CA PRO A 306 11.65 -18.95 5.94
C PRO A 306 10.58 -18.73 7.02
N ILE A 307 11.01 -18.98 8.26
CA ILE A 307 10.28 -18.68 9.50
C ILE A 307 10.98 -17.47 10.13
N LYS A 308 10.24 -16.38 10.31
CA LYS A 308 10.77 -15.15 10.90
C LYS A 308 10.11 -14.86 12.24
N VAL A 309 10.83 -14.15 13.11
CA VAL A 309 10.32 -13.64 14.39
C VAL A 309 10.24 -12.13 14.37
N GLU A 310 9.15 -11.59 14.91
CA GLU A 310 8.95 -10.16 15.09
C GLU A 310 9.71 -9.66 16.33
N LEU A 311 10.61 -8.71 16.13
CA LEU A 311 11.34 -8.02 17.21
C LEU A 311 10.48 -6.93 17.86
N PRO A 312 10.86 -6.41 19.04
CA PRO A 312 10.16 -5.27 19.67
C PRO A 312 10.08 -4.02 18.79
N THR A 313 10.98 -3.88 17.82
CA THR A 313 11.04 -2.82 16.80
C THR A 313 10.14 -3.10 15.58
N LYS A 314 9.35 -4.19 15.59
CA LYS A 314 8.54 -4.70 14.46
C LYS A 314 9.31 -5.24 13.26
N GLU A 315 10.64 -5.16 13.26
CA GLU A 315 11.48 -5.83 12.28
C GLU A 315 11.34 -7.35 12.39
N THR A 316 11.28 -8.05 11.25
CA THR A 316 11.21 -9.52 11.19
C THR A 316 12.56 -10.11 10.84
N VAL A 317 13.07 -11.03 11.65
CA VAL A 317 14.37 -11.70 11.43
C VAL A 317 14.16 -13.19 11.25
N GLU A 318 14.83 -13.79 10.27
CA GLU A 318 14.80 -15.24 10.03
C GLU A 318 15.45 -16.00 11.20
N ILE A 319 14.79 -17.06 11.65
CA ILE A 319 15.24 -17.90 12.77
C ILE A 319 15.13 -19.41 12.45
N GLY A 320 14.69 -19.74 11.24
CA GLY A 320 14.42 -21.12 10.84
C GLY A 320 13.70 -21.22 9.50
N ILE A 321 13.37 -22.45 9.13
CA ILE A 321 12.86 -22.83 7.81
C ILE A 321 11.70 -23.83 7.97
N VAL A 322 10.68 -23.65 7.13
CA VAL A 322 9.70 -24.69 6.80
C VAL A 322 10.33 -25.60 5.74
N ASP A 323 10.37 -26.90 6.00
CA ASP A 323 10.82 -27.89 5.02
C ASP A 323 9.98 -29.17 5.13
N TYR A 324 8.96 -29.26 4.28
CA TYR A 324 8.06 -30.39 4.20
C TYR A 324 8.15 -31.04 2.82
N GLU A 325 8.38 -32.36 2.80
CA GLU A 325 8.30 -33.18 1.60
C GLU A 325 7.41 -34.41 1.85
N ALA A 326 6.57 -34.75 0.87
CA ALA A 326 5.74 -35.94 0.91
C ALA A 326 5.51 -36.53 -0.48
N GLY A 327 5.28 -37.85 -0.52
CA GLY A 327 4.81 -38.56 -1.70
C GLY A 327 3.30 -38.43 -1.89
N ALA A 328 2.62 -39.56 -2.14
CA ALA A 328 1.20 -39.58 -2.41
C ALA A 328 0.36 -38.97 -1.27
N SER A 329 -0.30 -37.84 -1.54
CA SER A 329 -0.94 -37.02 -0.51
C SER A 329 -2.27 -36.43 -1.00
N HIS A 330 -3.17 -36.13 -0.05
CA HIS A 330 -4.47 -35.48 -0.33
C HIS A 330 -4.49 -33.98 -0.04
N GLY A 331 -3.40 -33.42 0.49
CA GLY A 331 -3.35 -32.04 0.96
C GLY A 331 -1.97 -31.63 1.46
N ASN A 332 -1.79 -30.32 1.67
CA ASN A 332 -0.62 -29.74 2.32
C ASN A 332 -0.89 -29.53 3.83
N PRO A 333 -0.27 -30.31 4.73
CA PRO A 333 -0.52 -30.20 6.17
C PRO A 333 0.10 -28.95 6.82
N VAL A 334 1.12 -28.33 6.19
CA VAL A 334 1.74 -27.10 6.70
C VAL A 334 0.73 -25.96 6.59
N VAL A 335 0.17 -25.75 5.40
CA VAL A 335 -0.78 -24.66 5.13
C VAL A 335 -2.08 -24.86 5.91
N ASP A 336 -2.59 -26.10 6.02
CA ASP A 336 -3.75 -26.39 6.89
C ASP A 336 -3.47 -26.05 8.36
N PHE A 337 -2.27 -26.39 8.86
CA PHE A 337 -1.86 -26.03 10.20
C PHE A 337 -1.82 -24.52 10.41
N LEU A 338 -1.20 -23.77 9.50
CA LEU A 338 -1.06 -22.32 9.59
C LEU A 338 -2.41 -21.60 9.46
N LYS A 339 -3.31 -22.07 8.58
CA LYS A 339 -4.68 -21.54 8.45
C LYS A 339 -5.49 -21.67 9.74
N ARG A 340 -5.34 -22.77 10.47
CA ARG A 340 -6.13 -23.03 11.70
C ARG A 340 -5.54 -22.39 12.95
N ASN A 341 -4.22 -22.24 13.02
CA ASN A 341 -3.52 -21.80 14.22
C ASN A 341 -2.91 -20.38 14.09
N GLY A 342 -2.91 -19.80 12.90
CA GLY A 342 -2.42 -18.45 12.61
C GLY A 342 -3.44 -17.58 11.89
N SER A 343 -2.96 -16.46 11.35
CA SER A 343 -3.71 -15.47 10.56
C SER A 343 -2.83 -14.94 9.43
N THR A 344 -3.37 -14.50 8.30
CA THR A 344 -2.54 -13.93 7.21
C THR A 344 -2.14 -12.48 7.48
N LEU A 345 -0.92 -12.06 7.08
CA LEU A 345 -0.43 -10.68 7.28
C LEU A 345 -1.15 -9.66 6.40
N GLU A 346 -1.30 -9.93 5.10
CA GLU A 346 -2.10 -9.08 4.22
C GLU A 346 -3.57 -9.48 4.35
N GLN A 347 -4.34 -8.63 5.03
CA GLN A 347 -5.78 -8.77 5.13
C GLN A 347 -6.42 -7.65 4.30
N LYS A 348 -7.17 -8.04 3.27
CA LYS A 348 -8.16 -7.14 2.68
C LYS A 348 -9.19 -6.86 3.76
N VAL A 349 -9.21 -5.64 4.28
CA VAL A 349 -10.16 -5.23 5.31
C VAL A 349 -11.35 -4.60 4.61
N ASN A 350 -12.50 -5.28 4.61
CA ASN A 350 -13.71 -4.73 4.03
C ASN A 350 -14.17 -3.49 4.82
N LEU A 351 -14.72 -2.52 4.09
CA LEU A 351 -15.48 -1.44 4.71
C LEU A 351 -16.75 -2.01 5.34
N GLU A 352 -17.32 -1.31 6.32
CA GLU A 352 -18.61 -1.70 6.90
C GLU A 352 -19.71 -1.81 5.83
N ASN A 353 -19.69 -0.88 4.86
CA ASN A 353 -20.59 -0.88 3.71
C ASN A 353 -19.81 -0.51 2.45
N PRO A 354 -19.99 -1.23 1.33
CA PRO A 354 -19.47 -0.82 0.03
C PRO A 354 -19.93 0.58 -0.36
N ILE A 355 -19.00 1.41 -0.87
CA ILE A 355 -19.28 2.77 -1.32
C ILE A 355 -19.37 2.76 -2.85
N PRO A 356 -20.54 3.04 -3.46
CA PRO A 356 -20.66 3.19 -4.91
C PRO A 356 -19.81 4.36 -5.41
N ILE A 357 -19.01 4.13 -6.45
CA ILE A 357 -18.23 5.18 -7.13
C ILE A 357 -18.98 5.66 -8.36
N ALA A 358 -19.29 4.74 -9.27
CA ALA A 358 -19.95 5.08 -10.54
C ALA A 358 -20.64 3.86 -11.16
N VAL A 359 -21.57 4.13 -12.08
CA VAL A 359 -22.08 3.17 -13.06
C VAL A 359 -21.89 3.81 -14.43
N LEU A 360 -21.11 3.19 -15.29
CA LEU A 360 -20.56 3.80 -16.49
C LEU A 360 -20.86 2.94 -17.72
N ASP A 361 -21.17 3.59 -18.83
CA ASP A 361 -21.38 2.92 -20.10
C ASP A 361 -20.10 3.00 -20.95
N SER A 362 -19.72 1.89 -21.58
CA SER A 362 -18.67 1.80 -22.60
C SER A 362 -19.16 0.96 -23.78
N TYR A 363 -18.42 0.97 -24.89
CA TYR A 363 -18.79 0.23 -26.09
C TYR A 363 -17.61 -0.58 -26.61
N THR A 364 -17.87 -1.80 -27.06
CA THR A 364 -16.87 -2.55 -27.83
C THR A 364 -16.77 -1.98 -29.25
N PRO A 365 -15.57 -1.96 -29.86
CA PRO A 365 -15.36 -1.38 -31.18
C PRO A 365 -16.07 -2.20 -32.24
N SER A 366 -16.36 -1.59 -33.40
CA SER A 366 -17.01 -2.28 -34.51
C SER A 366 -16.11 -3.33 -35.18
N THR A 367 -14.79 -3.25 -34.97
CA THR A 367 -13.79 -4.19 -35.46
C THR A 367 -12.69 -4.37 -34.42
N ASN A 368 -12.15 -5.58 -34.30
CA ASN A 368 -11.08 -5.91 -33.38
C ASN A 368 -9.68 -5.76 -33.99
N GLU A 369 -9.59 -5.41 -35.29
CA GLU A 369 -8.31 -5.26 -35.99
C GLU A 369 -7.38 -4.21 -35.34
N PRO A 370 -7.84 -3.01 -34.90
CA PRO A 370 -6.98 -2.02 -34.27
C PRO A 370 -6.28 -2.56 -33.02
N TYR A 371 -7.01 -3.26 -32.15
CA TYR A 371 -6.46 -3.87 -30.95
C TYR A 371 -5.48 -5.00 -31.29
N ALA A 372 -5.82 -5.85 -32.25
CA ALA A 372 -4.94 -6.94 -32.70
C ALA A 372 -3.58 -6.42 -33.22
N ARG A 373 -3.57 -5.26 -33.89
CA ARG A 373 -2.33 -4.63 -34.40
C ARG A 373 -1.41 -4.16 -33.28
N VAL A 374 -1.95 -3.48 -32.26
CA VAL A 374 -1.15 -2.88 -31.18
C VAL A 374 -0.75 -3.90 -30.11
N SER A 375 -1.57 -4.93 -29.87
CA SER A 375 -1.28 -5.97 -28.88
C SER A 375 -0.38 -7.09 -29.42
N GLY A 376 -0.38 -7.32 -30.73
CA GLY A 376 0.20 -8.51 -31.34
C GLY A 376 -0.65 -9.76 -31.16
N ASP A 377 -1.83 -9.67 -30.55
CA ASP A 377 -2.77 -10.77 -30.48
C ASP A 377 -3.55 -10.92 -31.80
N LEU A 378 -2.91 -11.62 -32.73
CA LEU A 378 -3.43 -11.93 -34.06
C LEU A 378 -4.30 -13.21 -34.09
N ASN A 379 -4.96 -13.56 -32.97
CA ASN A 379 -5.86 -14.71 -32.94
C ASN A 379 -6.97 -14.58 -34.01
N PRO A 380 -7.07 -15.53 -34.97
CA PRO A 380 -8.03 -15.43 -36.06
C PRO A 380 -9.49 -15.36 -35.61
N ILE A 381 -9.82 -15.89 -34.44
CA ILE A 381 -11.20 -15.90 -33.92
C ILE A 381 -11.77 -14.48 -33.72
N HIS A 382 -10.92 -13.46 -33.57
CA HIS A 382 -11.35 -12.08 -33.36
C HIS A 382 -11.56 -11.28 -34.65
N VAL A 383 -11.03 -11.75 -35.78
CA VAL A 383 -10.97 -10.98 -37.04
C VAL A 383 -11.50 -11.73 -38.26
N SER A 384 -11.68 -13.05 -38.15
CA SER A 384 -12.01 -13.94 -39.26
C SER A 384 -13.23 -14.79 -38.96
N ARG A 385 -14.31 -14.53 -39.70
CA ARG A 385 -15.61 -15.20 -39.52
C ARG A 385 -15.51 -16.72 -39.65
N HIS A 386 -14.72 -17.22 -40.61
CA HIS A 386 -14.53 -18.65 -40.83
C HIS A 386 -13.83 -19.35 -39.66
N PHE A 387 -12.85 -18.71 -39.01
CA PHE A 387 -12.21 -19.24 -37.80
C PHE A 387 -13.12 -19.19 -36.58
N ALA A 388 -13.81 -18.07 -36.36
CA ALA A 388 -14.80 -17.95 -35.29
C ALA A 388 -15.91 -19.00 -35.41
N SER A 389 -16.41 -19.20 -36.63
CA SER A 389 -17.42 -20.22 -36.93
C SER A 389 -16.89 -21.64 -36.69
N TYR A 390 -15.65 -21.95 -37.09
CA TYR A 390 -15.05 -23.26 -36.86
C TYR A 390 -14.84 -23.55 -35.36
N ALA A 391 -14.51 -22.51 -34.58
CA ALA A 391 -14.39 -22.59 -33.13
C ALA A 391 -15.75 -22.63 -32.39
N ASN A 392 -16.87 -22.58 -33.12
CA ASN A 392 -18.24 -22.52 -32.58
C ASN A 392 -18.51 -21.30 -31.68
N LEU A 393 -17.95 -20.16 -32.05
CA LEU A 393 -18.18 -18.88 -31.37
C LEU A 393 -19.38 -18.16 -31.97
N PRO A 394 -20.07 -17.27 -31.21
CA PRO A 394 -21.24 -16.54 -31.70
C PRO A 394 -20.92 -15.55 -32.85
N GLY A 395 -19.65 -15.25 -33.05
CA GLY A 395 -19.15 -14.35 -34.09
C GLY A 395 -17.68 -14.05 -33.84
N THR A 396 -17.15 -13.03 -34.52
CA THR A 396 -15.79 -12.52 -34.25
C THR A 396 -15.78 -11.74 -32.94
N ILE A 397 -15.72 -12.46 -31.82
CA ILE A 397 -15.79 -11.91 -30.46
C ILE A 397 -14.70 -10.87 -30.23
N THR A 398 -14.97 -9.85 -29.42
CA THR A 398 -13.98 -8.86 -29.00
C THR A 398 -12.92 -9.49 -28.10
N HIS A 399 -11.67 -9.06 -28.22
CA HIS A 399 -10.58 -9.53 -27.36
C HIS A 399 -10.92 -9.26 -25.89
N GLY A 400 -10.82 -10.27 -25.03
CA GLY A 400 -10.99 -10.07 -23.58
C GLY A 400 -10.05 -8.99 -23.04
N MET A 401 -8.81 -8.96 -23.54
CA MET A 401 -7.82 -7.95 -23.16
C MET A 401 -8.16 -6.51 -23.61
N PHE A 402 -8.97 -6.32 -24.66
CA PHE A 402 -9.54 -5.00 -24.97
C PHE A 402 -10.53 -4.58 -23.88
N SER A 403 -11.49 -5.46 -23.55
CA SER A 403 -12.50 -5.17 -22.53
C SER A 403 -11.86 -4.93 -21.16
N SER A 404 -10.80 -5.67 -20.84
CA SER A 404 -9.95 -5.49 -19.67
C SER A 404 -9.37 -4.07 -19.60
N ALA A 405 -8.69 -3.61 -20.66
CA ALA A 405 -8.09 -2.28 -20.71
C ALA A 405 -9.13 -1.15 -20.74
N SER A 406 -10.25 -1.37 -21.44
CA SER A 406 -11.37 -0.41 -21.51
C SER A 406 -11.99 -0.17 -20.12
N VAL A 407 -12.27 -1.23 -19.36
CA VAL A 407 -12.81 -1.11 -18.00
C VAL A 407 -11.76 -0.55 -17.04
N ARG A 408 -10.49 -0.94 -17.16
CA ARG A 408 -9.41 -0.36 -16.34
C ARG A 408 -9.27 1.14 -16.56
N ALA A 409 -9.46 1.64 -17.78
CA ALA A 409 -9.44 3.08 -18.08
C ALA A 409 -10.57 3.83 -17.35
N LEU A 410 -11.76 3.22 -17.23
CA LEU A 410 -12.87 3.78 -16.44
C LEU A 410 -12.52 3.83 -14.95
N ILE A 411 -11.92 2.76 -14.40
CA ILE A 411 -11.49 2.71 -13.01
C ILE A 411 -10.42 3.77 -12.73
N GLU A 412 -9.44 3.90 -13.61
CA GLU A 412 -8.39 4.93 -13.52
C GLU A 412 -8.99 6.33 -13.52
N ASN A 413 -9.96 6.60 -14.39
CA ASN A 413 -10.58 7.92 -14.46
C ASN A 413 -11.40 8.24 -13.19
N TRP A 414 -12.25 7.32 -12.73
CA TRP A 414 -13.24 7.61 -11.68
C TRP A 414 -12.78 7.27 -10.27
N ALA A 415 -12.02 6.20 -10.08
CA ALA A 415 -11.58 5.76 -8.76
C ALA A 415 -10.18 6.27 -8.39
N ALA A 416 -9.33 6.52 -9.40
CA ALA A 416 -7.99 7.12 -9.22
C ALA A 416 -7.92 8.62 -9.56
N ASP A 417 -9.04 9.24 -9.95
CA ASP A 417 -9.13 10.66 -10.33
C ASP A 417 -8.21 11.01 -11.51
N SER A 418 -8.14 10.08 -12.48
CA SER A 418 -7.32 10.16 -13.68
C SER A 418 -5.80 10.25 -13.42
N VAL A 419 -5.32 9.83 -12.25
CA VAL A 419 -3.89 9.74 -11.91
C VAL A 419 -3.40 8.31 -12.08
N SER A 420 -2.70 8.03 -13.19
CA SER A 420 -2.33 6.65 -13.58
C SER A 420 -1.47 5.92 -12.55
N SER A 421 -0.57 6.65 -11.88
CA SER A 421 0.37 6.10 -10.90
C SER A 421 -0.29 5.57 -9.62
N ARG A 422 -1.56 5.93 -9.36
CA ARG A 422 -2.31 5.43 -8.20
C ARG A 422 -2.85 4.02 -8.42
N VAL A 423 -3.13 3.58 -9.64
CA VAL A 423 -3.59 2.19 -9.87
C VAL A 423 -2.37 1.28 -9.78
N ARG A 424 -2.28 0.49 -8.69
CA ARG A 424 -1.12 -0.35 -8.37
C ARG A 424 -1.35 -1.82 -8.64
N GLY A 425 -2.60 -2.24 -8.66
CA GLY A 425 -3.00 -3.61 -8.97
C GLY A 425 -4.33 -3.59 -9.71
N TYR A 426 -4.50 -4.50 -10.65
CA TYR A 426 -5.75 -4.69 -11.38
C TYR A 426 -5.88 -6.15 -11.78
N THR A 427 -7.00 -6.78 -11.48
CA THR A 427 -7.31 -8.17 -11.85
C THR A 427 -8.68 -8.21 -12.50
N CYS A 428 -8.81 -8.99 -13.57
CA CYS A 428 -10.02 -9.12 -14.36
C CYS A 428 -10.31 -10.60 -14.65
N GLN A 429 -11.58 -10.97 -14.60
CA GLN A 429 -12.12 -12.29 -14.89
C GLN A 429 -13.05 -12.17 -16.10
N PHE A 430 -12.78 -12.98 -17.12
CA PHE A 430 -13.56 -13.07 -18.34
C PHE A 430 -14.71 -14.07 -18.14
N VAL A 431 -15.87 -13.55 -17.72
CA VAL A 431 -17.02 -14.38 -17.35
C VAL A 431 -17.76 -14.88 -18.58
N ASP A 432 -17.97 -14.00 -19.56
CA ASP A 432 -18.62 -14.33 -20.83
C ASP A 432 -18.02 -13.51 -22.00
N MET A 433 -18.31 -13.95 -23.22
CA MET A 433 -17.84 -13.32 -24.45
C MET A 433 -18.68 -12.10 -24.80
N VAL A 434 -18.04 -11.11 -25.43
CA VAL A 434 -18.70 -9.92 -25.97
C VAL A 434 -18.44 -9.81 -27.46
N LEU A 435 -19.44 -9.35 -28.22
CA LEU A 435 -19.33 -9.12 -29.66
C LEU A 435 -18.94 -7.65 -29.94
N PRO A 436 -18.48 -7.32 -31.16
CA PRO A 436 -18.34 -5.94 -31.60
C PRO A 436 -19.64 -5.13 -31.51
N ASN A 437 -19.55 -3.83 -31.21
CA ASN A 437 -20.68 -2.89 -31.03
C ASN A 437 -21.66 -3.22 -29.88
N THR A 438 -21.21 -3.94 -28.86
CA THR A 438 -21.98 -4.21 -27.64
C THR A 438 -21.83 -3.04 -26.67
N ALA A 439 -22.94 -2.56 -26.10
CA ALA A 439 -22.96 -1.58 -25.03
C ALA A 439 -22.79 -2.27 -23.68
N LEU A 440 -21.78 -1.83 -22.92
CA LEU A 440 -21.39 -2.44 -21.66
C LEU A 440 -21.63 -1.46 -20.51
N LYS A 441 -22.33 -1.93 -19.47
CA LYS A 441 -22.58 -1.17 -18.25
C LYS A 441 -21.71 -1.70 -17.11
N THR A 442 -20.79 -0.88 -16.62
CA THR A 442 -19.85 -1.24 -15.55
C THR A 442 -20.19 -0.51 -14.26
N SER A 443 -20.46 -1.27 -13.20
CA SER A 443 -20.59 -0.74 -11.84
C SER A 443 -19.26 -0.83 -11.11
N ILE A 444 -18.90 0.23 -10.37
CA ILE A 444 -17.62 0.35 -9.64
C ILE A 444 -17.91 0.71 -8.18
N GLN A 445 -17.32 -0.03 -7.25
CA GLN A 445 -17.50 0.17 -5.81
C GLN A 445 -16.17 0.13 -5.06
N HIS A 446 -16.01 0.98 -4.07
CA HIS A 446 -14.96 0.84 -3.07
C HIS A 446 -15.46 -0.08 -1.96
N VAL A 447 -14.83 -1.24 -1.79
CA VAL A 447 -15.34 -2.31 -0.93
C VAL A 447 -14.47 -2.58 0.31
N GLY A 448 -13.21 -2.17 0.29
CA GLY A 448 -12.27 -2.43 1.37
C GLY A 448 -10.95 -1.69 1.21
N MET A 449 -10.00 -1.95 2.11
CA MET A 449 -8.65 -1.40 2.11
C MET A 449 -7.61 -2.52 2.22
N ILE A 450 -6.42 -2.28 1.67
CA ILE A 450 -5.25 -3.14 1.84
C ILE A 450 -3.98 -2.28 1.87
N ASN A 451 -3.28 -2.26 3.02
CA ASN A 451 -2.01 -1.53 3.19
C ASN A 451 -2.06 -0.07 2.69
N GLY A 452 -3.13 0.66 3.03
CA GLY A 452 -3.33 2.06 2.64
C GLY A 452 -3.88 2.27 1.23
N ARG A 453 -4.09 1.20 0.46
CA ARG A 453 -4.68 1.26 -0.89
C ARG A 453 -6.16 0.91 -0.82
N LYS A 454 -6.97 1.64 -1.56
CA LYS A 454 -8.38 1.35 -1.76
C LYS A 454 -8.52 0.07 -2.57
N LEU A 455 -9.29 -0.87 -2.06
CA LEU A 455 -9.74 -2.05 -2.78
C LEU A 455 -11.06 -1.73 -3.47
N ILE A 456 -11.01 -1.68 -4.78
CA ILE A 456 -12.12 -1.40 -5.68
C ILE A 456 -12.58 -2.72 -6.30
N LYS A 457 -13.89 -2.93 -6.37
CA LYS A 457 -14.50 -4.05 -7.08
C LYS A 457 -15.38 -3.52 -8.20
N PHE A 458 -15.38 -4.21 -9.34
CA PHE A 458 -16.24 -3.86 -10.46
C PHE A 458 -16.94 -5.08 -11.04
N GLU A 459 -18.05 -4.80 -11.71
CA GLU A 459 -18.82 -5.77 -12.48
C GLU A 459 -19.37 -5.10 -13.73
N THR A 460 -19.16 -5.71 -14.89
CA THR A 460 -19.61 -5.24 -16.19
C THR A 460 -20.66 -6.18 -16.76
N ARG A 461 -21.77 -5.60 -17.25
CA ARG A 461 -22.89 -6.31 -17.85
C ARG A 461 -23.15 -5.84 -19.28
N ASN A 462 -23.68 -6.73 -20.13
CA ASN A 462 -24.16 -6.38 -21.47
C ASN A 462 -25.62 -5.88 -21.45
N GLU A 463 -26.21 -5.64 -22.62
CA GLU A 463 -27.59 -5.17 -22.77
C GLU A 463 -28.65 -6.17 -22.26
N ASP A 464 -28.30 -7.46 -22.22
CA ASP A 464 -29.13 -8.54 -21.69
C ASP A 464 -28.98 -8.73 -20.17
N ASP A 465 -28.27 -7.81 -19.50
CA ASP A 465 -27.96 -7.83 -18.06
C ASP A 465 -27.12 -9.03 -17.62
N VAL A 466 -26.41 -9.67 -18.54
CA VAL A 466 -25.49 -10.78 -18.28
C VAL A 466 -24.13 -10.23 -17.88
N VAL A 467 -23.55 -10.76 -16.80
CA VAL A 467 -22.20 -10.39 -16.34
C VAL A 467 -21.16 -10.93 -17.33
N VAL A 468 -20.35 -10.02 -17.88
CA VAL A 468 -19.31 -10.35 -18.86
C VAL A 468 -17.90 -10.20 -18.29
N LEU A 469 -17.69 -9.22 -17.41
CA LEU A 469 -16.43 -9.04 -16.68
C LEU A 469 -16.69 -8.81 -15.20
N THR A 470 -15.78 -9.33 -14.37
CA THR A 470 -15.67 -8.94 -12.97
C THR A 470 -14.21 -8.74 -12.62
N GLY A 471 -13.94 -8.00 -11.56
CA GLY A 471 -12.57 -7.86 -11.12
C GLY A 471 -12.41 -6.92 -9.95
N GLU A 472 -11.14 -6.66 -9.64
CA GLU A 472 -10.74 -5.80 -8.54
C GLU A 472 -9.52 -4.96 -8.92
N ALA A 473 -9.41 -3.79 -8.29
CA ALA A 473 -8.27 -2.90 -8.44
C ALA A 473 -7.78 -2.42 -7.07
N GLU A 474 -6.47 -2.27 -6.93
CA GLU A 474 -5.80 -1.72 -5.76
C GLU A 474 -5.28 -0.33 -6.10
N ILE A 475 -5.85 0.71 -5.48
CA ILE A 475 -5.60 2.11 -5.84
C ILE A 475 -5.04 2.87 -4.65
N GLU A 476 -3.88 3.52 -4.81
CA GLU A 476 -3.30 4.38 -3.78
C GLU A 476 -4.26 5.49 -3.36
N GLN A 477 -4.24 5.81 -2.07
CA GLN A 477 -4.82 7.04 -1.57
C GLN A 477 -4.05 8.25 -2.12
N PRO A 478 -4.64 9.47 -2.09
CA PRO A 478 -3.88 10.68 -2.29
C PRO A 478 -2.67 10.75 -1.35
N VAL A 479 -1.61 11.47 -1.78
CA VAL A 479 -0.42 11.68 -0.94
C VAL A 479 -0.87 12.25 0.41
N THR A 480 -0.53 11.52 1.48
CA THR A 480 -1.06 11.76 2.83
C THR A 480 0.09 12.12 3.76
N THR A 481 -0.15 13.10 4.62
CA THR A 481 0.74 13.49 5.71
C THR A 481 -0.01 13.34 7.05
N PHE A 482 0.58 12.60 7.99
CA PHE A 482 0.06 12.51 9.34
C PHE A 482 0.74 13.55 10.24
N VAL A 483 -0.06 14.40 10.87
CA VAL A 483 0.42 15.40 11.84
C VAL A 483 -0.12 15.10 13.22
N PHE A 484 0.79 14.91 14.18
CA PHE A 484 0.46 14.55 15.56
C PHE A 484 0.47 15.79 16.45
N THR A 485 -0.51 15.88 17.35
CA THR A 485 -0.75 17.06 18.18
C THR A 485 0.17 17.14 19.39
N GLY A 486 0.45 18.37 19.81
CA GLY A 486 1.20 18.63 21.04
C GLY A 486 0.32 18.67 22.29
N GLN A 487 0.93 19.05 23.42
CA GLN A 487 0.18 19.33 24.65
C GLN A 487 -0.74 20.55 24.47
N GLY A 488 -1.86 20.55 25.19
CA GLY A 488 -2.84 21.65 25.22
C GLY A 488 -4.25 21.22 24.82
N SER A 489 -4.39 20.08 24.14
CA SER A 489 -5.67 19.50 23.67
C SER A 489 -6.24 18.41 24.58
N GLN A 490 -5.56 18.07 25.68
CA GLN A 490 -5.97 16.99 26.56
C GLN A 490 -7.33 17.27 27.24
N GLU A 491 -8.17 16.24 27.29
CA GLU A 491 -9.48 16.29 27.93
C GLU A 491 -9.75 14.98 28.68
N GLN A 492 -10.52 15.07 29.76
CA GLN A 492 -10.96 13.89 30.51
C GLN A 492 -11.77 12.96 29.59
N GLY A 493 -11.44 11.68 29.59
CA GLY A 493 -12.09 10.68 28.74
C GLY A 493 -11.58 10.63 27.29
N MET A 494 -10.55 11.39 26.92
CA MET A 494 -10.01 11.36 25.56
C MET A 494 -9.63 9.93 25.12
N GLY A 495 -10.03 9.54 23.91
CA GLY A 495 -9.76 8.22 23.34
C GLY A 495 -10.56 7.06 23.96
N MET A 496 -11.36 7.28 25.00
CA MET A 496 -12.07 6.19 25.69
C MET A 496 -13.24 5.61 24.90
N ASP A 497 -13.83 6.37 23.98
CA ASP A 497 -14.82 5.83 23.03
C ASP A 497 -14.18 4.80 22.10
N LEU A 498 -12.97 5.10 21.62
CA LEU A 498 -12.20 4.22 20.75
C LEU A 498 -11.66 3.00 21.52
N TYR A 499 -11.27 3.16 22.80
CA TYR A 499 -10.92 2.05 23.68
C TYR A 499 -12.07 1.04 23.84
N LYS A 500 -13.33 1.48 23.84
CA LYS A 500 -14.49 0.58 23.96
C LYS A 500 -14.70 -0.28 22.70
N THR A 501 -14.40 0.25 21.52
CA THR A 501 -14.79 -0.37 20.24
C THR A 501 -13.62 -1.05 19.51
N SER A 502 -12.40 -0.56 19.66
CA SER A 502 -11.23 -1.02 18.89
C SER A 502 -10.33 -1.95 19.71
N LYS A 503 -10.11 -3.16 19.18
CA LYS A 503 -9.18 -4.13 19.76
C LYS A 503 -7.73 -3.62 19.74
N ALA A 504 -7.32 -2.96 18.66
CA ALA A 504 -5.97 -2.41 18.50
C ALA A 504 -5.68 -1.34 19.57
N ALA A 505 -6.65 -0.46 19.82
CA ALA A 505 -6.52 0.55 20.86
C ALA A 505 -6.52 -0.02 22.27
N GLN A 506 -7.33 -1.06 22.53
CA GLN A 506 -7.28 -1.77 23.82
C GLN A 506 -5.88 -2.32 24.08
N ASP A 507 -5.21 -2.88 23.08
CA ASP A 507 -3.86 -3.40 23.25
C ASP A 507 -2.86 -2.30 23.60
N VAL A 508 -2.92 -1.15 22.93
CA VAL A 508 -2.07 0.01 23.23
C VAL A 508 -2.27 0.48 24.68
N TRP A 509 -3.52 0.75 25.06
CA TRP A 509 -3.83 1.26 26.40
C TRP A 509 -3.52 0.25 27.50
N ASN A 510 -3.90 -1.02 27.33
CA ASN A 510 -3.71 -2.04 28.35
C ASN A 510 -2.23 -2.36 28.57
N ARG A 511 -1.42 -2.40 27.50
CA ARG A 511 0.04 -2.59 27.61
C ARG A 511 0.68 -1.47 28.41
N ALA A 512 0.39 -0.22 28.05
CA ALA A 512 0.90 0.94 28.76
C ALA A 512 0.41 0.98 30.23
N ASP A 513 -0.87 0.73 30.48
CA ASP A 513 -1.45 0.78 31.81
C ASP A 513 -0.85 -0.28 32.74
N ASN A 514 -0.69 -1.52 32.25
CA ASN A 514 -0.03 -2.58 33.00
C ASN A 514 1.43 -2.22 33.30
N HIS A 515 2.15 -1.68 32.30
CA HIS A 515 3.50 -1.20 32.50
C HIS A 515 3.56 -0.16 33.62
N PHE A 516 2.76 0.91 33.55
CA PHE A 516 2.70 1.93 34.62
C PHE A 516 2.34 1.36 35.99
N LYS A 517 1.40 0.42 36.07
CA LYS A 517 1.00 -0.23 37.34
C LYS A 517 2.12 -1.06 37.95
N ASP A 518 2.95 -1.66 37.14
CA ASP A 518 4.03 -2.53 37.58
C ASP A 518 5.33 -1.77 37.87
N THR A 519 5.61 -0.69 37.13
CA THR A 519 6.84 0.11 37.29
C THR A 519 6.65 1.32 38.22
N TYR A 520 5.54 2.04 38.12
CA TYR A 520 5.29 3.30 38.83
C TYR A 520 4.06 3.26 39.76
N GLY A 521 3.31 2.16 39.80
CA GLY A 521 2.25 1.94 40.78
C GLY A 521 0.98 2.76 40.58
N PHE A 522 0.73 3.26 39.36
CA PHE A 522 -0.54 3.94 39.02
C PHE A 522 -1.10 3.46 37.68
N SER A 523 -2.40 3.66 37.49
CA SER A 523 -3.09 3.41 36.22
C SER A 523 -3.21 4.71 35.43
N ILE A 524 -2.69 4.72 34.21
CA ILE A 524 -2.86 5.88 33.30
C ILE A 524 -4.31 5.97 32.81
N LEU A 525 -4.99 4.82 32.66
CA LEU A 525 -6.42 4.77 32.33
C LEU A 525 -7.26 5.45 33.41
N ASP A 526 -7.01 5.17 34.70
CA ASP A 526 -7.72 5.83 35.80
C ASP A 526 -7.55 7.36 35.75
N ILE A 527 -6.34 7.84 35.46
CA ILE A 527 -6.07 9.29 35.35
C ILE A 527 -6.86 9.90 34.18
N VAL A 528 -6.89 9.25 33.02
CA VAL A 528 -7.61 9.76 31.84
C VAL A 528 -9.13 9.71 32.05
N ILE A 529 -9.65 8.64 32.64
CA ILE A 529 -11.09 8.42 32.82
C ILE A 529 -11.64 9.32 33.94
N ASN A 530 -10.98 9.37 35.09
CA ASN A 530 -11.50 9.98 36.31
C ASN A 530 -10.88 11.35 36.64
N ASN A 531 -9.75 11.69 36.03
CA ASN A 531 -8.99 12.93 36.27
C ASN A 531 -8.89 13.30 37.77
N PRO A 532 -8.31 12.42 38.61
CA PRO A 532 -8.25 12.65 40.05
C PRO A 532 -7.40 13.87 40.40
N VAL A 533 -7.76 14.57 41.47
CA VAL A 533 -7.04 15.77 41.98
C VAL A 533 -5.74 15.39 42.71
N ASN A 534 -5.75 14.25 43.40
CA ASN A 534 -4.60 13.71 44.11
C ASN A 534 -4.47 12.21 43.81
N LEU A 535 -3.23 11.73 43.74
CA LEU A 535 -2.92 10.31 43.54
C LEU A 535 -1.76 9.94 44.46
N THR A 536 -2.01 9.01 45.38
CA THR A 536 -1.00 8.50 46.31
C THR A 536 -0.51 7.14 45.86
N ILE A 537 0.80 7.04 45.62
CA ILE A 537 1.50 5.79 45.35
C ILE A 537 1.93 5.19 46.68
N HIS A 538 1.66 3.90 46.89
CA HIS A 538 2.03 3.18 48.11
C HIS A 538 3.17 2.20 47.83
N PHE A 539 4.21 2.23 48.67
CA PHE A 539 5.43 1.41 48.52
C PHE A 539 5.43 0.19 49.46
N GLY A 540 4.26 -0.35 49.78
CA GLY A 540 4.10 -1.51 50.66
C GLY A 540 4.38 -2.84 49.96
N GLY A 541 4.94 -3.80 50.70
CA GLY A 541 5.26 -5.15 50.19
C GLY A 541 6.46 -5.21 49.25
N GLU A 542 6.74 -6.39 48.69
CA GLU A 542 7.87 -6.63 47.77
C GLU A 542 7.73 -5.79 46.48
N LYS A 543 6.56 -5.86 45.83
CA LYS A 543 6.24 -5.05 44.65
C LYS A 543 6.39 -3.54 44.91
N GLY A 544 5.91 -3.05 46.06
CA GLY A 544 5.98 -1.63 46.40
C GLY A 544 7.41 -1.12 46.60
N LYS A 545 8.32 -1.95 47.13
CA LYS A 545 9.75 -1.61 47.22
C LYS A 545 10.39 -1.45 45.84
N ARG A 546 10.11 -2.37 44.91
CA ARG A 546 10.58 -2.29 43.51
C ARG A 546 10.07 -1.03 42.81
N ILE A 547 8.80 -0.67 42.98
CA ILE A 547 8.25 0.59 42.45
C ILE A 547 8.99 1.80 43.05
N ARG A 548 9.28 1.80 44.34
CA ARG A 548 10.02 2.88 45.00
C ARG A 548 11.46 3.03 44.50
N GLU A 549 12.11 1.91 44.18
CA GLU A 549 13.44 1.90 43.58
C GLU A 549 13.42 2.60 42.21
N ASN A 550 12.41 2.31 41.36
CA ASN A 550 12.24 2.99 40.07
C ASN A 550 12.09 4.51 40.24
N TYR A 551 11.27 4.96 41.20
CA TYR A 551 11.17 6.38 41.53
C TYR A 551 12.48 7.00 42.03
N SER A 552 13.22 6.25 42.85
CA SER A 552 14.49 6.72 43.42
C SER A 552 15.64 6.77 42.42
N ALA A 553 15.55 5.95 41.36
CA ALA A 553 16.49 5.88 40.25
C ALA A 553 16.30 7.02 39.23
N MET A 554 15.13 7.66 39.21
CA MET A 554 14.87 8.83 38.37
C MET A 554 15.70 10.03 38.83
N ILE A 555 16.74 10.30 38.07
CA ILE A 555 17.65 11.44 38.22
C ILE A 555 17.36 12.47 37.11
N PHE A 556 17.77 13.71 37.30
CA PHE A 556 17.90 14.68 36.23
C PHE A 556 19.29 15.29 36.32
N GLU A 557 19.87 15.57 35.17
CA GLU A 557 21.17 16.21 35.08
C GLU A 557 20.98 17.66 34.66
N THR A 558 21.60 18.57 35.40
CA THR A 558 21.58 20.01 35.09
C THR A 558 23.00 20.52 35.12
N ILE A 559 23.31 21.42 34.19
CA ILE A 559 24.57 22.16 34.21
C ILE A 559 24.37 23.38 35.10
N VAL A 560 24.90 23.33 36.31
CA VAL A 560 24.90 24.45 37.25
C VAL A 560 26.34 24.90 37.44
N ASP A 561 26.62 26.18 37.16
CA ASP A 561 27.97 26.77 37.25
C ASP A 561 29.04 26.04 36.40
N GLY A 562 28.65 25.55 35.22
CA GLY A 562 29.55 24.88 34.27
C GLY A 562 29.95 23.44 34.65
N LYS A 563 29.37 22.86 35.70
CA LYS A 563 29.55 21.45 36.07
C LYS A 563 28.24 20.66 35.94
N LEU A 564 28.37 19.41 35.51
CA LEU A 564 27.27 18.45 35.52
C LEU A 564 26.90 18.15 36.96
N LYS A 565 25.64 18.40 37.32
CA LYS A 565 25.07 18.05 38.62
C LYS A 565 23.91 17.09 38.41
N THR A 566 24.04 15.90 38.98
CA THR A 566 22.98 14.90 39.01
C THR A 566 22.15 15.10 40.28
N GLU A 567 20.84 15.29 40.14
CA GLU A 567 19.91 15.40 41.26
C GLU A 567 18.77 14.39 41.10
N LYS A 568 18.23 13.88 42.21
CA LYS A 568 17.03 13.05 42.17
C LYS A 568 15.82 13.93 41.85
N ILE A 569 14.96 13.44 40.95
CA ILE A 569 13.69 14.10 40.61
C ILE A 569 12.78 14.15 41.84
N PHE A 570 12.64 13.03 42.54
CA PHE A 570 11.80 12.91 43.74
C PHE A 570 12.65 12.95 45.02
N LYS A 571 12.85 14.14 45.57
CA LYS A 571 13.72 14.37 46.75
C LYS A 571 13.12 13.82 48.05
N GLU A 572 11.80 13.71 48.11
CA GLU A 572 11.02 13.24 49.25
C GLU A 572 10.98 11.71 49.34
N ILE A 573 11.31 11.00 48.25
CA ILE A 573 11.32 9.54 48.21
C ILE A 573 12.69 9.02 48.63
N ASN A 574 12.72 8.27 49.73
CA ASN A 574 13.90 7.60 50.26
C ASN A 574 13.55 6.18 50.77
N GLU A 575 14.53 5.47 51.31
CA GLU A 575 14.42 4.08 51.77
C GLU A 575 13.38 3.86 52.88
N HIS A 576 12.97 4.93 53.57
CA HIS A 576 11.96 4.92 54.63
C HIS A 576 10.59 5.43 54.16
N SER A 577 10.49 5.99 52.96
CA SER A 577 9.22 6.49 52.42
C SER A 577 8.27 5.31 52.14
N THR A 578 7.07 5.37 52.73
CA THR A 578 6.00 4.38 52.55
C THR A 578 5.01 4.76 51.45
N SER A 579 4.99 6.02 51.05
CA SER A 579 4.12 6.54 50.00
C SER A 579 4.63 7.86 49.42
N TYR A 580 4.14 8.23 48.25
CA TYR A 580 4.33 9.54 47.63
C TYR A 580 3.01 10.04 47.05
N THR A 581 2.70 11.34 47.09
CA THR A 581 1.42 11.88 46.60
C THR A 581 1.63 12.94 45.53
N PHE A 582 1.12 12.70 44.33
CA PHE A 582 0.97 13.70 43.29
C PHE A 582 -0.26 14.58 43.58
N ARG A 583 -0.13 15.88 43.32
CA ARG A 583 -1.18 16.88 43.57
C ARG A 583 -1.32 17.81 42.37
N SER A 584 -2.55 18.16 42.01
CA SER A 584 -2.88 19.20 41.02
C SER A 584 -4.14 19.92 41.46
N GLU A 585 -4.23 21.24 41.25
CA GLU A 585 -5.43 22.02 41.62
C GLU A 585 -6.67 21.66 40.78
N LYS A 586 -6.47 21.36 39.49
CA LYS A 586 -7.57 21.14 38.53
C LYS A 586 -7.76 19.69 38.10
N GLY A 587 -6.90 18.79 38.59
CA GLY A 587 -6.86 17.39 38.16
C GLY A 587 -5.50 17.00 37.59
N LEU A 588 -5.08 15.76 37.82
CA LEU A 588 -3.76 15.27 37.43
C LEU A 588 -3.59 15.11 35.92
N LEU A 589 -4.68 15.02 35.15
CA LEU A 589 -4.59 14.94 33.69
C LEU A 589 -3.99 16.21 33.06
N SER A 590 -4.07 17.36 33.75
CA SER A 590 -3.40 18.60 33.31
C SER A 590 -1.98 18.76 33.85
N ALA A 591 -1.48 17.82 34.65
CA ALA A 591 -0.10 17.83 35.08
C ALA A 591 0.77 17.18 34.01
N THR A 592 1.80 17.90 33.53
CA THR A 592 2.62 17.57 32.37
C THR A 592 3.09 16.12 32.30
N GLN A 593 3.52 15.53 33.42
CA GLN A 593 3.99 14.14 33.48
C GLN A 593 2.91 13.10 33.19
N PHE A 594 1.63 13.41 33.41
CA PHE A 594 0.51 12.52 33.07
C PHE A 594 -0.14 12.92 31.74
N THR A 595 -0.19 14.22 31.43
CA THR A 595 -0.69 14.71 30.14
C THR A 595 0.09 14.11 28.98
N GLN A 596 1.43 14.08 29.06
CA GLN A 596 2.27 13.60 27.97
C GLN A 596 1.99 12.13 27.59
N PRO A 597 2.11 11.14 28.50
CA PRO A 597 1.80 9.76 28.17
C PRO A 597 0.33 9.58 27.76
N ALA A 598 -0.60 10.28 28.39
CA ALA A 598 -2.01 10.16 28.03
C ALA A 598 -2.28 10.60 26.58
N LEU A 599 -1.74 11.74 26.15
CA LEU A 599 -1.92 12.27 24.80
C LEU A 599 -1.25 11.34 23.78
N THR A 600 0.01 10.96 24.04
CA THR A 600 0.76 10.03 23.19
C THR A 600 0.04 8.69 23.02
N LEU A 601 -0.57 8.14 24.08
CA LEU A 601 -1.35 6.91 24.01
C LEU A 601 -2.65 7.06 23.22
N MET A 602 -3.37 8.18 23.40
CA MET A 602 -4.56 8.47 22.62
C MET A 602 -4.24 8.49 21.12
N GLU A 603 -3.15 9.16 20.74
CA GLU A 603 -2.70 9.27 19.35
C GLU A 603 -2.22 7.93 18.77
N LYS A 604 -1.34 7.21 19.48
CA LYS A 604 -0.86 5.89 19.03
C LYS A 604 -2.00 4.88 18.96
N ALA A 605 -2.97 4.91 19.88
CA ALA A 605 -4.14 4.04 19.85
C ALA A 605 -5.05 4.34 18.64
N ALA A 606 -5.31 5.61 18.35
CA ALA A 606 -6.06 6.01 17.16
C ALA A 606 -5.33 5.59 15.88
N PHE A 607 -4.01 5.75 15.83
CA PHE A 607 -3.20 5.34 14.69
C PHE A 607 -3.18 3.83 14.47
N GLU A 608 -3.01 3.03 15.54
CA GLU A 608 -3.06 1.57 15.45
C GLU A 608 -4.43 1.05 15.00
N ASP A 609 -5.52 1.73 15.37
CA ASP A 609 -6.86 1.43 14.84
C ASP A 609 -6.94 1.69 13.33
N LEU A 610 -6.44 2.83 12.85
CA LEU A 610 -6.36 3.13 11.40
C LEU A 610 -5.50 2.09 10.65
N LYS A 611 -4.35 1.72 11.23
CA LYS A 611 -3.44 0.68 10.68
C LYS A 611 -4.14 -0.67 10.61
N SER A 612 -4.88 -1.06 11.64
CA SER A 612 -5.65 -2.32 11.67
C SER A 612 -6.76 -2.38 10.62
N LYS A 613 -7.26 -1.22 10.16
CA LYS A 613 -8.23 -1.08 9.08
C LYS A 613 -7.59 -0.96 7.70
N GLY A 614 -6.26 -1.06 7.61
CA GLY A 614 -5.52 -0.93 6.36
C GLY A 614 -5.55 0.49 5.78
N LEU A 615 -5.73 1.53 6.59
CA LEU A 615 -5.93 2.91 6.12
C LEU A 615 -4.63 3.72 5.97
N ILE A 616 -3.48 3.18 6.35
CA ILE A 616 -2.20 3.91 6.37
C ILE A 616 -1.44 3.66 5.05
N PRO A 617 -1.23 4.69 4.20
CA PRO A 617 -0.38 4.57 3.01
C PRO A 617 1.06 4.22 3.38
N ALA A 618 1.70 3.36 2.59
CA ALA A 618 3.09 2.95 2.82
C ALA A 618 4.08 4.12 2.77
N ASP A 619 3.86 5.07 1.86
CA ASP A 619 4.74 6.22 1.62
C ASP A 619 4.27 7.49 2.36
N ALA A 620 3.51 7.33 3.46
CA ALA A 620 2.99 8.47 4.20
C ALA A 620 4.12 9.26 4.87
N THR A 621 4.10 10.58 4.68
CA THR A 621 4.96 11.50 5.43
C THR A 621 4.35 11.76 6.80
N PHE A 622 5.18 12.12 7.78
CA PHE A 622 4.68 12.44 9.11
C PHE A 622 5.49 13.51 9.81
N ALA A 623 4.83 14.23 10.72
CA ALA A 623 5.45 15.18 11.62
C ALA A 623 4.65 15.22 12.94
N GLY A 624 5.28 15.68 14.01
CA GLY A 624 4.61 15.85 15.29
C GLY A 624 4.95 17.19 15.91
N HIS A 625 3.95 17.90 16.42
CA HIS A 625 4.18 19.18 17.10
C HIS A 625 4.62 18.93 18.54
N SER A 626 5.89 19.21 18.84
CA SER A 626 6.47 19.07 20.19
C SER A 626 6.35 17.65 20.75
N LEU A 627 5.29 17.36 21.53
CA LEU A 627 5.06 16.03 22.09
C LEU A 627 4.68 15.03 21.00
N GLY A 628 3.93 15.48 19.98
CA GLY A 628 3.45 14.63 18.91
C GLY A 628 4.58 13.94 18.14
N GLU A 629 5.82 14.43 18.22
CA GLU A 629 6.98 13.81 17.56
C GLU A 629 7.22 12.38 18.05
N TYR A 630 7.08 12.16 19.37
CA TYR A 630 7.21 10.83 19.97
C TYR A 630 6.10 9.89 19.50
N ALA A 631 4.86 10.39 19.47
CA ALA A 631 3.72 9.62 18.99
C ALA A 631 3.85 9.28 17.50
N ALA A 632 4.31 10.23 16.67
CA ALA A 632 4.49 10.04 15.24
C ALA A 632 5.58 9.02 14.93
N LEU A 633 6.75 9.13 15.56
CA LEU A 633 7.86 8.18 15.40
C LEU A 633 7.48 6.78 15.86
N ALA A 634 6.80 6.65 16.99
CA ALA A 634 6.30 5.36 17.45
C ALA A 634 5.22 4.82 16.52
N SER A 635 4.37 5.67 15.94
CA SER A 635 3.25 5.26 15.08
C SER A 635 3.69 4.77 13.71
N LEU A 636 4.53 5.52 13.00
CA LEU A 636 4.87 5.24 11.60
C LEU A 636 6.20 4.50 11.40
N ALA A 637 7.13 4.63 12.35
CA ALA A 637 8.46 4.01 12.24
C ALA A 637 8.73 2.95 13.32
N ASP A 638 7.77 2.71 14.22
CA ASP A 638 7.83 1.71 15.30
C ASP A 638 9.18 1.73 16.08
N VAL A 639 9.77 2.93 16.23
CA VAL A 639 11.11 3.15 16.85
C VAL A 639 11.15 2.70 18.31
N MET A 640 10.02 2.77 19.01
CA MET A 640 9.89 2.40 20.41
C MET A 640 8.69 1.46 20.60
N SER A 641 8.87 0.51 21.52
CA SER A 641 7.74 -0.23 22.08
C SER A 641 6.78 0.72 22.80
N ILE A 642 5.53 0.28 23.03
CA ILE A 642 4.54 1.07 23.77
C ILE A 642 5.05 1.37 25.19
N GLU A 643 5.69 0.40 25.83
CA GLU A 643 6.25 0.51 27.17
C GLU A 643 7.38 1.55 27.21
N SER A 644 8.35 1.47 26.31
CA SER A 644 9.45 2.44 26.21
C SER A 644 8.94 3.84 25.87
N LEU A 645 7.96 3.95 24.97
CA LEU A 645 7.35 5.22 24.59
C LEU A 645 6.77 5.93 25.81
N VAL A 646 5.97 5.23 26.61
CA VAL A 646 5.33 5.83 27.79
C VAL A 646 6.31 6.15 28.91
N GLU A 647 7.38 5.37 29.07
CA GLU A 647 8.48 5.69 29.99
C GLU A 647 9.19 6.99 29.59
N VAL A 648 9.58 7.11 28.32
CA VAL A 648 10.30 8.27 27.80
C VAL A 648 9.47 9.55 27.96
N VAL A 649 8.19 9.53 27.57
CA VAL A 649 7.34 10.73 27.66
C VAL A 649 6.91 11.06 29.09
N PHE A 650 6.79 10.06 29.98
CA PHE A 650 6.58 10.28 31.41
C PHE A 650 7.81 10.94 32.04
N TYR A 651 9.00 10.40 31.77
CA TYR A 651 10.27 10.97 32.23
C TYR A 651 10.49 12.38 31.66
N ARG A 652 10.19 12.61 30.38
CA ARG A 652 10.22 13.94 29.75
C ARG A 652 9.35 14.93 30.52
N GLY A 653 8.13 14.54 30.86
CA GLY A 653 7.24 15.40 31.64
C GLY A 653 7.71 15.67 33.06
N MET A 654 8.32 14.68 33.72
CA MET A 654 8.93 14.84 35.04
C MET A 654 10.14 15.78 35.01
N THR A 655 11.04 15.62 34.02
CA THR A 655 12.21 16.49 33.84
C THR A 655 11.79 17.93 33.60
N MET A 656 10.78 18.16 32.76
CA MET A 656 10.20 19.50 32.54
C MET A 656 9.63 20.11 33.82
N GLN A 657 9.03 19.31 34.70
CA GLN A 657 8.46 19.81 35.95
C GLN A 657 9.54 20.27 36.94
N VAL A 658 10.66 19.55 37.01
CA VAL A 658 11.77 19.82 37.96
C VAL A 658 12.77 20.85 37.43
N ALA A 659 12.87 21.04 36.11
CA ALA A 659 13.79 22.00 35.50
C ALA A 659 13.56 23.46 35.94
N VAL A 660 12.34 23.81 36.39
CA VAL A 660 12.01 25.14 36.90
C VAL A 660 11.85 25.13 38.42
N PRO A 661 12.54 26.03 39.15
CA PRO A 661 12.27 26.25 40.56
C PRO A 661 10.83 26.71 40.78
N ARG A 662 10.18 26.13 41.79
CA ARG A 662 8.78 26.41 42.15
C ARG A 662 8.68 26.88 43.59
N ASP A 663 7.66 27.68 43.88
CA ASP A 663 7.29 28.03 45.26
C ASP A 663 6.58 26.86 45.98
N GLU A 664 6.25 27.05 47.25
CA GLU A 664 5.57 26.03 48.07
C GLU A 664 4.18 25.61 47.53
N LEU A 665 3.61 26.41 46.63
CA LEU A 665 2.32 26.15 45.97
C LEU A 665 2.51 25.59 44.55
N GLY A 666 3.74 25.24 44.16
CA GLY A 666 4.05 24.63 42.87
C GLY A 666 4.07 25.60 41.69
N ARG A 667 4.04 26.92 41.92
CA ARG A 667 4.04 27.95 40.87
C ARG A 667 5.47 28.37 40.51
N SER A 668 5.70 28.71 39.25
CA SER A 668 7.01 29.18 38.77
C SER A 668 6.97 30.65 38.32
N ASN A 669 8.14 31.24 38.11
CA ASN A 669 8.30 32.57 37.51
C ASN A 669 8.42 32.52 35.97
N TYR A 670 8.06 31.39 35.36
CA TYR A 670 8.12 31.19 33.91
C TYR A 670 6.73 30.90 33.33
N GLY A 671 6.55 31.21 32.05
CA GLY A 671 5.31 30.93 31.33
C GLY A 671 5.48 31.08 29.82
N MET A 672 4.36 31.19 29.12
CA MET A 672 4.33 31.32 27.66
C MET A 672 3.14 32.18 27.22
N ILE A 673 3.30 32.90 26.11
CA ILE A 673 2.24 33.67 25.45
C ILE A 673 2.16 33.32 23.96
N ALA A 674 0.95 33.17 23.44
CA ALA A 674 0.68 33.08 22.01
C ALA A 674 0.54 34.50 21.44
N ILE A 675 1.28 34.81 20.38
CA ILE A 675 1.37 36.12 19.75
C ILE A 675 0.80 36.05 18.33
N ASN A 676 -0.04 37.02 17.98
CA ASN A 676 -0.52 37.24 16.62
C ASN A 676 0.05 38.58 16.08
N PRO A 677 1.15 38.55 15.32
CA PRO A 677 1.78 39.72 14.72
C PRO A 677 0.82 40.63 13.95
N GLY A 678 -0.05 40.06 13.10
CA GLY A 678 -1.03 40.83 12.32
C GLY A 678 -2.03 41.64 13.15
N ARG A 679 -2.21 41.31 14.44
CA ARG A 679 -3.03 42.12 15.37
C ARG A 679 -2.31 43.35 15.91
N VAL A 680 -0.98 43.40 15.85
CA VAL A 680 -0.16 44.57 16.21
C VAL A 680 -0.23 45.62 15.11
N ALA A 681 0.20 45.26 13.90
CA ALA A 681 0.01 46.06 12.70
C ALA A 681 0.05 45.13 11.47
N ALA A 682 -0.56 45.54 10.36
CA ALA A 682 -0.58 44.72 9.14
C ALA A 682 0.83 44.52 8.54
N SER A 683 1.74 45.46 8.78
CA SER A 683 3.15 45.40 8.38
C SER A 683 4.06 44.73 9.42
N PHE A 684 3.54 44.35 10.59
CA PHE A 684 4.36 43.74 11.64
C PHE A 684 4.57 42.25 11.34
N SER A 685 5.74 41.91 10.81
CA SER A 685 6.10 40.57 10.33
C SER A 685 6.78 39.69 11.40
N GLN A 686 7.15 38.47 11.00
CA GLN A 686 7.99 37.56 11.78
C GLN A 686 9.32 38.20 12.20
N GLU A 687 10.02 38.86 11.28
CA GLU A 687 11.30 39.51 11.52
C GLU A 687 11.16 40.62 12.57
N ALA A 688 10.07 41.40 12.49
CA ALA A 688 9.77 42.42 13.49
C ALA A 688 9.53 41.80 14.88
N LEU A 689 8.81 40.67 14.95
CA LEU A 689 8.60 39.97 16.22
C LEU A 689 9.91 39.43 16.79
N GLN A 690 10.74 38.78 15.96
CA GLN A 690 12.05 38.27 16.35
C GLN A 690 12.93 39.39 16.91
N TYR A 691 12.99 40.53 16.21
CA TYR A 691 13.77 41.68 16.65
C TYR A 691 13.30 42.22 18.00
N VAL A 692 11.98 42.38 18.19
CA VAL A 692 11.41 42.85 19.46
C VAL A 692 11.71 41.89 20.61
N VAL A 693 11.48 40.59 20.43
CA VAL A 693 11.69 39.59 21.48
C VAL A 693 13.17 39.48 21.85
N GLU A 694 14.06 39.42 20.84
CA GLU A 694 15.51 39.36 21.06
C GLU A 694 16.01 40.60 21.81
N ARG A 695 15.52 41.80 21.45
CA ARG A 695 15.90 43.05 22.12
C ARG A 695 15.36 43.15 23.55
N VAL A 696 14.15 42.65 23.82
CA VAL A 696 13.65 42.54 25.21
C VAL A 696 14.56 41.64 26.04
N GLY A 697 14.93 40.47 25.52
CA GLY A 697 15.84 39.54 26.22
C GLY A 697 17.21 40.17 26.47
N LYS A 698 17.86 40.71 25.42
CA LYS A 698 19.18 41.34 25.48
C LYS A 698 19.21 42.56 26.41
N ARG A 699 18.16 43.40 26.40
CA ARG A 699 18.09 44.64 27.18
C ARG A 699 17.83 44.40 28.66
N THR A 700 16.91 43.49 28.97
CA THR A 700 16.50 43.22 30.36
C THR A 700 17.39 42.19 31.06
N GLY A 701 18.07 41.33 30.30
CA GLY A 701 18.78 40.17 30.82
C GLY A 701 17.85 39.05 31.31
N TRP A 702 16.54 39.14 31.04
CA TRP A 702 15.57 38.09 31.37
C TRP A 702 15.33 37.21 30.15
N LEU A 703 15.35 35.89 30.34
CA LEU A 703 15.12 34.93 29.26
C LEU A 703 13.72 35.14 28.64
N VAL A 704 13.67 35.34 27.32
CA VAL A 704 12.46 35.27 26.52
C VAL A 704 12.83 34.92 25.08
N GLU A 705 12.18 33.92 24.53
CA GLU A 705 12.47 33.40 23.18
C GLU A 705 11.17 33.04 22.46
N ILE A 706 11.19 33.10 21.13
CA ILE A 706 10.12 32.52 20.31
C ILE A 706 10.41 31.04 20.16
N VAL A 707 9.52 30.22 20.72
CA VAL A 707 9.70 28.77 20.85
C VAL A 707 8.82 27.97 19.91
N ASN A 708 7.71 28.56 19.42
CA ASN A 708 6.91 27.92 18.37
C ASN A 708 6.65 28.88 17.21
N TYR A 709 7.05 28.46 16.02
CA TYR A 709 6.77 29.10 14.74
C TYR A 709 5.61 28.33 14.08
N ASN A 710 4.36 28.69 14.40
CA ASN A 710 3.19 27.87 14.04
C ASN A 710 2.59 28.30 12.69
N VAL A 711 2.21 29.58 12.56
CA VAL A 711 1.58 30.12 11.35
C VAL A 711 2.18 31.48 11.06
N GLU A 712 2.74 31.63 9.87
CA GLU A 712 3.44 32.83 9.44
C GLU A 712 2.57 34.09 9.63
N ASN A 713 3.12 35.10 10.31
CA ASN A 713 2.48 36.37 10.65
C ASN A 713 1.15 36.30 11.44
N GLN A 714 0.77 35.11 11.94
CA GLN A 714 -0.53 34.92 12.60
C GLN A 714 -0.44 34.21 13.94
N GLN A 715 0.44 33.21 14.10
CA GLN A 715 0.57 32.46 15.35
C GLN A 715 2.02 32.10 15.65
N TYR A 716 2.53 32.68 16.73
CA TYR A 716 3.82 32.36 17.33
C TYR A 716 3.62 32.13 18.82
N VAL A 717 4.51 31.38 19.46
CA VAL A 717 4.52 31.27 20.93
C VAL A 717 5.88 31.73 21.43
N ALA A 718 5.88 32.67 22.38
CA ALA A 718 7.06 33.08 23.11
C ALA A 718 7.03 32.52 24.54
N ALA A 719 8.17 32.07 25.04
CA ALA A 719 8.34 31.48 26.36
C ALA A 719 9.52 32.11 27.10
N GLY A 720 9.44 32.13 28.42
CA GLY A 720 10.52 32.70 29.24
C GLY A 720 10.03 33.18 30.60
N ASP A 721 10.82 34.08 31.19
CA ASP A 721 10.50 34.73 32.46
C ASP A 721 9.20 35.52 32.32
N LEU A 722 8.28 35.35 33.27
CA LEU A 722 6.98 36.01 33.23
C LEU A 722 7.12 37.54 33.11
N ARG A 723 8.19 38.15 33.65
CA ARG A 723 8.43 39.60 33.59
C ARG A 723 8.79 40.03 32.17
N ALA A 724 9.56 39.21 31.47
CA ALA A 724 9.92 39.46 30.07
C ALA A 724 8.69 39.31 29.17
N LEU A 725 7.84 38.31 29.42
CA LEU A 725 6.58 38.10 28.68
C LEU A 725 5.58 39.25 28.89
N ASP A 726 5.48 39.77 30.11
CA ASP A 726 4.67 40.96 30.43
C ASP A 726 5.24 42.20 29.70
N THR A 727 6.57 42.34 29.67
CA THR A 727 7.26 43.40 28.91
C THR A 727 6.95 43.31 27.42
N VAL A 728 7.12 42.14 26.79
CA VAL A 728 6.80 41.91 25.36
C VAL A 728 5.34 42.26 25.08
N THR A 729 4.41 41.78 25.90
CA THR A 729 2.97 42.07 25.73
C THR A 729 2.68 43.58 25.77
N ASN A 730 3.31 44.31 26.69
CA ASN A 730 3.12 45.75 26.82
C ASN A 730 3.79 46.54 25.70
N VAL A 731 4.99 46.14 25.23
CA VAL A 731 5.65 46.73 24.07
C VAL A 731 4.79 46.59 22.82
N LEU A 732 4.24 45.39 22.56
CA LEU A 732 3.36 45.16 21.41
C LEU A 732 2.04 45.95 21.52
N ASN A 733 1.47 46.06 22.72
CA ASN A 733 0.31 46.94 22.94
C ASN A 733 0.64 48.42 22.65
N PHE A 734 1.83 48.88 23.03
CA PHE A 734 2.28 50.24 22.76
C PHE A 734 2.44 50.51 21.27
N ILE A 735 3.16 49.63 20.54
CA ILE A 735 3.33 49.72 19.08
C ILE A 735 1.96 49.76 18.39
N LYS A 736 1.02 48.91 18.83
CA LYS A 736 -0.35 48.87 18.32
C LYS A 736 -1.08 50.21 18.49
N LEU A 737 -1.04 50.78 19.69
CA LEU A 737 -1.75 52.01 20.03
C LEU A 737 -1.13 53.24 19.37
N GLN A 738 0.21 53.29 19.29
CA GLN A 738 0.95 54.35 18.61
C GLN A 738 0.90 54.23 17.08
N LYS A 739 0.40 53.10 16.56
CA LYS A 739 0.34 52.80 15.11
C LYS A 739 1.70 52.96 14.43
N ILE A 740 2.76 52.57 15.13
CA ILE A 740 4.13 52.65 14.64
C ILE A 740 4.34 51.54 13.61
N ASP A 741 4.81 51.91 12.43
CA ASP A 741 5.26 50.97 11.41
C ASP A 741 6.78 50.83 11.49
N ILE A 742 7.23 49.71 12.05
CA ILE A 742 8.67 49.42 12.23
C ILE A 742 9.38 49.30 10.89
N ILE A 743 8.72 48.82 9.83
CA ILE A 743 9.34 48.66 8.51
C ILE A 743 9.54 50.02 7.85
N GLU A 744 8.56 50.92 7.94
CA GLU A 744 8.73 52.30 7.45
C GLU A 744 9.80 53.05 8.25
N LEU A 745 9.84 52.88 9.58
CA LEU A 745 10.90 53.49 10.40
C LEU A 745 12.29 52.94 10.04
N GLN A 746 12.43 51.65 9.78
CA GLN A 746 13.68 51.03 9.33
C GLN A 746 14.15 51.51 7.95
N LYS A 747 13.26 52.04 7.10
CA LYS A 747 13.64 52.65 5.81
C LYS A 747 14.17 54.08 5.96
N SER A 748 13.68 54.82 6.97
CA SER A 748 13.99 56.23 7.16
C SER A 748 15.06 56.53 8.23
N LEU A 749 15.28 55.59 9.16
CA LEU A 749 16.21 55.72 10.29
C LEU A 749 17.28 54.64 10.22
N SER A 750 18.44 54.92 10.85
CA SER A 750 19.47 53.90 11.02
C SER A 750 19.02 52.81 12.01
N LEU A 751 19.59 51.60 11.87
CA LEU A 751 19.33 50.48 12.79
C LEU A 751 19.62 50.82 14.26
N GLU A 752 20.61 51.68 14.50
CA GLU A 752 21.04 52.12 15.83
C GLU A 752 20.01 53.09 16.45
N GLU A 753 19.40 53.97 15.65
CA GLU A 753 18.32 54.87 16.09
C GLU A 753 17.04 54.09 16.39
N VAL A 754 16.66 53.12 15.56
CA VAL A 754 15.49 52.25 15.80
C VAL A 754 15.68 51.44 17.10
N GLU A 755 16.89 50.96 17.36
CA GLU A 755 17.22 50.27 18.61
C GLU A 755 17.11 51.20 19.83
N GLY A 756 17.58 52.45 19.71
CA GLY A 756 17.43 53.46 20.76
C GLY A 756 15.97 53.73 21.13
N HIS A 757 15.10 53.93 20.13
CA HIS A 757 13.66 54.11 20.33
C HIS A 757 13.01 52.87 20.94
N LEU A 758 13.38 51.67 20.50
CA LEU A 758 12.85 50.44 21.05
C LEU A 758 13.28 50.24 22.51
N PHE A 759 14.52 50.57 22.87
CA PHE A 759 15.01 50.50 24.25
C PHE A 759 14.29 51.46 25.19
N GLU A 760 13.90 52.65 24.73
CA GLU A 760 13.10 53.56 25.53
C GLU A 760 11.75 52.94 25.92
N ILE A 761 11.05 52.33 24.95
CA ILE A 761 9.77 51.63 25.16
C ILE A 761 9.95 50.41 26.07
N ILE A 762 11.04 49.64 25.87
CA ILE A 762 11.35 48.46 26.68
C ILE A 762 11.66 48.85 28.13
N ASP A 763 12.46 49.90 28.36
CA ASP A 763 12.88 50.32 29.70
C ASP A 763 11.69 50.81 30.54
N GLU A 764 10.72 51.49 29.93
CA GLU A 764 9.48 51.89 30.60
C GLU A 764 8.64 50.66 31.01
N ALA A 765 8.40 49.73 30.08
CA ALA A 765 7.60 48.54 30.33
C ALA A 765 8.27 47.55 31.29
N SER A 766 9.58 47.38 31.20
CA SER A 766 10.35 46.42 32.02
C SER A 766 10.42 46.83 33.48
N LYS A 767 10.66 48.12 33.78
CA LYS A 767 10.64 48.65 35.16
C LYS A 767 9.27 48.45 35.81
N LYS A 768 8.18 48.64 35.06
CA LYS A 768 6.81 48.40 35.52
C LYS A 768 6.54 46.92 35.80
N SER A 769 7.10 46.03 34.98
CA SER A 769 6.98 44.57 35.15
C SER A 769 7.81 44.06 36.34
N ALA A 770 8.95 44.68 36.63
CA ALA A 770 9.89 44.26 37.69
C ALA A 770 9.33 44.37 39.12
N VAL A 771 8.40 45.30 39.36
CA VAL A 771 7.84 45.59 40.70
C VAL A 771 6.54 44.83 41.00
N LYS A 772 6.06 43.99 40.09
CA LYS A 772 4.83 43.20 40.28
C LYS A 772 5.02 42.08 41.31
N PRO A 773 3.96 41.64 42.01
CA PRO A 773 4.01 40.51 42.94
C PRO A 773 4.55 39.23 42.30
N ARG A 774 5.26 38.40 43.07
CA ARG A 774 5.78 37.10 42.61
C ARG A 774 5.00 35.93 43.25
N PRO A 775 4.60 34.90 42.48
CA PRO A 775 4.66 34.82 41.01
C PRO A 775 3.65 35.79 40.37
N LEU A 776 4.04 36.42 39.25
CA LEU A 776 3.20 37.42 38.60
C LEU A 776 2.10 36.77 37.75
N LYS A 777 0.95 37.43 37.67
CA LYS A 777 -0.15 37.01 36.81
C LYS A 777 -0.02 37.71 35.45
N LEU A 778 0.16 36.92 34.38
CA LEU A 778 0.15 37.46 33.01
C LEU A 778 -1.27 37.85 32.60
N GLU A 779 -1.38 39.03 31.98
CA GLU A 779 -2.61 39.55 31.42
C GLU A 779 -2.60 39.46 29.88
N ARG A 780 -3.78 39.45 29.28
CA ARG A 780 -3.91 39.44 27.81
C ARG A 780 -3.63 40.83 27.23
N GLY A 781 -3.02 40.86 26.04
CA GLY A 781 -2.87 42.06 25.22
C GLY A 781 -3.77 42.04 23.98
N PHE A 782 -3.59 43.03 23.10
CA PHE A 782 -4.25 43.06 21.79
C PHE A 782 -3.77 41.92 20.88
N ALA A 783 -2.47 41.63 20.93
CA ALA A 783 -1.81 40.61 20.10
C ALA A 783 -1.35 39.37 20.89
N CYS A 784 -1.33 39.43 22.23
CA CYS A 784 -0.78 38.36 23.07
C CYS A 784 -1.87 37.71 23.93
N ILE A 785 -1.89 36.38 23.97
CA ILE A 785 -2.77 35.56 24.81
C ILE A 785 -1.90 34.65 25.69
N PRO A 786 -1.97 34.73 27.03
CA PRO A 786 -1.21 33.84 27.90
C PRO A 786 -1.73 32.40 27.83
N LEU A 787 -0.82 31.42 27.73
CA LEU A 787 -1.17 30.00 27.74
C LEU A 787 -1.45 29.54 29.18
N VAL A 788 -2.67 29.07 29.42
CA VAL A 788 -3.14 28.73 30.77
C VAL A 788 -2.54 27.40 31.22
N GLY A 789 -2.05 27.35 32.47
CA GLY A 789 -1.57 26.10 33.09
C GLY A 789 -0.15 25.68 32.67
N ILE A 790 0.50 26.45 31.80
CA ILE A 790 1.87 26.19 31.38
C ILE A 790 2.84 27.06 32.17
N SER A 791 3.69 26.42 32.96
CA SER A 791 4.63 27.09 33.88
C SER A 791 6.09 26.72 33.62
N VAL A 792 6.39 26.18 32.45
CA VAL A 792 7.73 25.72 32.03
C VAL A 792 8.00 26.32 30.65
N PRO A 793 9.16 26.97 30.43
CA PRO A 793 9.48 27.57 29.14
C PRO A 793 10.11 26.53 28.20
N PHE A 794 9.39 25.46 27.87
CA PHE A 794 9.96 24.40 27.03
C PHE A 794 10.24 24.87 25.60
N HIS A 795 11.24 24.23 24.96
CA HIS A 795 11.87 24.62 23.69
C HIS A 795 12.65 25.96 23.72
N SER A 796 12.84 26.57 24.90
CA SER A 796 13.86 27.60 25.07
C SER A 796 15.25 26.99 25.31
N THR A 797 16.28 27.83 25.24
CA THR A 797 17.66 27.49 25.61
C THR A 797 17.85 27.13 27.08
#